data_AF-A0A162KNB0-F1
#
_entry.id   AF-A0A162KNB0-F1
#
_cell.length_a   1.000
_cell.length_b   1.000
_cell.length_c   1.000
_cell.angle_alpha   90.00
_cell.angle_beta   90.00
_cell.angle_gamma   90.00
#
_symmetry.space_group_name_H-M   'P 1'
#
loop_
_entity.id
_entity.type
_entity.pdbx_description
1 polymer ?
#
loop_
_entity_poly.entity_id
_entity_poly.type
_entity_poly.pdbx_seq_one_letter_code
_entity_poly.pdbx_strand_id
1 'polypeptide(L)'
;MSALPSDTTTTARIQISDFGAVGAASYTAGLGSGSDRDWIAINLIAGHSYRFEGALSGSDAEVSLRLANAAGTIMGTASTVPGSGNASLLFTATASGTWYIDVGSANGVTGAYDVVAIDTSIRPISSVATLTTGADDFTAPDATAPQLTRGLEGGDDIQAGGVVLGQQGADDLTAAGTDTLLYGGDGNDVLRTGFVDTFISGGRGNDSLIWTGTTDLHVDLDWIKNGSTPAGPYVEDVENVTGGEGNDQIVGSSIGNRLRGGDGDDTLDGRDGGDILFGGGGDDQIFGGGGDDRVEGGDGADIIEGNEGNDFIIGGDGNDRIYGGLGDDYLVGGAGADVIRGGGGNDTVSYISSGAGVNVDMRGFRASGGDAEGDSVADVANLIGSDYDDIITASHYDGGIIIGGLGADRITAHATASIILTYASYQTSTVDLTLDLANGIFRGGEAEGDRLINVRGIIGGSGSDFISADGLDKYYGFYLEGRDGDDIIIGGRSRDHLRGEAGHDQLYGGDGGDRLYADSMGGDLLDGQGSTADLITNTDAVVYEEDVAVTVSLVTGTDNFDNQLVSIEGIETAGGDDIVDLGSIGRHAITGGGNDIIIAGEATRYVDGGAGKDFLDLSFMTDGVSGTVITSSGIVSSLGDVRFFGIDEIRLGSGDDVVAIRDVHPGDGTSLYGGDGNDTLTASELGKYNPFGTRLEGEAGDDILIANTGADKLLGGSGYDTASYAASTSGVVIELGTTSGTTIGSGGFAEGDVLRSIEALIGSESNDRLHGDGADNRLSGGGGDDILLGRAGADTLIGGKGADTFLYSAADQSTILSRDVITDFTHADGDVINLNAIDANVSVGGTQAFNFIGTDSFHGVAGELRVKSSGINALVQGDVNGDGVADLEILLLNVNPTTLTAGDFML
;
A
#
# COMPACT_ATOMS: atom_id res chain seq x y z
N MET A 1 -1.35 -62.51 -11.98
CA MET A 1 -2.25 -63.52 -11.39
C MET A 1 -3.66 -62.96 -11.40
N SER A 2 -4.63 -63.84 -11.58
CA SER A 2 -6.07 -63.59 -11.54
C SER A 2 -6.53 -62.81 -10.31
N ALA A 3 -7.58 -62.01 -10.50
CA ALA A 3 -8.30 -61.29 -9.45
C ALA A 3 -8.98 -62.22 -8.42
N LEU A 4 -9.28 -61.63 -7.25
CA LEU A 4 -10.24 -61.96 -6.16
C LEU A 4 -9.55 -62.03 -4.77
N PRO A 5 -10.19 -61.62 -3.65
CA PRO A 5 -11.17 -60.56 -3.43
C PRO A 5 -10.64 -59.46 -2.46
N SER A 6 -11.30 -58.30 -2.47
CA SER A 6 -11.11 -57.15 -1.60
C SER A 6 -11.47 -57.45 -0.13
N ASP A 7 -10.55 -57.20 0.79
CA ASP A 7 -10.88 -56.72 2.13
C ASP A 7 -10.33 -55.29 2.24
N THR A 8 -11.21 -54.33 2.50
CA THR A 8 -11.01 -52.89 2.34
C THR A 8 -11.33 -52.17 3.64
N THR A 9 -10.80 -52.60 4.78
CA THR A 9 -11.12 -51.96 6.06
C THR A 9 -9.95 -51.36 6.82
N THR A 10 -8.75 -51.32 6.22
CA THR A 10 -7.57 -50.69 6.83
C THR A 10 -7.01 -49.63 5.90
N THR A 11 -7.09 -48.35 6.30
CA THR A 11 -6.44 -47.22 5.62
C THR A 11 -5.26 -46.81 6.48
N ALA A 12 -4.04 -47.04 5.98
CA ALA A 12 -2.83 -46.46 6.58
C ALA A 12 -2.60 -45.06 6.01
N ARG A 13 -2.45 -44.05 6.87
CA ARG A 13 -2.03 -42.70 6.48
C ARG A 13 -0.55 -42.51 6.83
N ILE A 14 0.19 -41.86 5.95
CA ILE A 14 1.57 -41.41 6.22
C ILE A 14 1.53 -39.90 6.40
N GLN A 15 2.00 -39.43 7.54
CA GLN A 15 2.44 -38.04 7.73
C GLN A 15 3.97 -38.01 7.62
N ILE A 16 4.47 -37.15 6.74
CA ILE A 16 5.89 -36.85 6.57
C ILE A 16 6.10 -35.52 7.30
N SER A 17 6.92 -35.51 8.35
CA SER A 17 7.02 -34.34 9.25
C SER A 17 8.18 -33.39 8.95
N ASP A 18 9.03 -33.65 7.95
CA ASP A 18 10.11 -32.73 7.55
C ASP A 18 10.43 -32.85 6.05
N PHE A 19 10.68 -31.70 5.41
CA PHE A 19 10.77 -31.50 3.96
C PHE A 19 11.99 -32.20 3.32
N GLY A 20 11.71 -33.10 2.37
CA GLY A 20 12.70 -33.63 1.42
C GLY A 20 12.89 -35.15 1.47
N ALA A 21 12.55 -35.81 0.35
CA ALA A 21 13.02 -37.15 -0.06
C ALA A 21 12.22 -38.44 0.26
N VAL A 22 10.97 -38.40 0.76
CA VAL A 22 10.11 -39.61 0.79
C VAL A 22 8.97 -39.51 -0.23
N GLY A 23 9.24 -39.94 -1.47
CA GLY A 23 8.18 -40.18 -2.44
C GLY A 23 7.39 -41.43 -2.07
N ALA A 24 6.17 -41.28 -1.56
CA ALA A 24 5.27 -42.39 -1.26
C ALA A 24 4.39 -42.71 -2.48
N ALA A 25 4.54 -43.91 -3.05
CA ALA A 25 3.55 -44.49 -3.94
C ALA A 25 2.85 -45.63 -3.19
N SER A 26 1.52 -45.53 -3.04
CA SER A 26 0.72 -46.58 -2.41
C SER A 26 0.77 -47.85 -3.27
N TYR A 27 1.45 -48.88 -2.76
CA TYR A 27 1.51 -50.19 -3.39
C TYR A 27 1.00 -51.26 -2.43
N THR A 28 -0.20 -51.80 -2.71
CA THR A 28 -0.76 -52.93 -1.97
C THR A 28 -0.32 -54.22 -2.65
N ALA A 29 0.73 -54.88 -2.14
CA ALA A 29 1.03 -56.26 -2.51
C ALA A 29 1.16 -57.16 -1.28
N GLY A 30 0.32 -58.19 -1.28
CA GLY A 30 0.21 -59.16 -0.21
C GLY A 30 1.47 -60.01 -0.02
N LEU A 31 2.02 -59.95 1.19
CA LEU A 31 2.88 -60.97 1.76
C LEU A 31 2.22 -61.52 3.04
N GLY A 32 1.68 -62.73 2.93
CA GLY A 32 1.66 -63.68 4.05
C GLY A 32 0.48 -63.61 5.03
N SER A 33 -0.36 -64.63 4.93
CA SER A 33 -1.42 -65.04 5.84
C SER A 33 -1.03 -65.08 7.34
N GLY A 34 -1.77 -64.36 8.19
CA GLY A 34 -1.84 -64.70 9.63
C GLY A 34 -2.15 -63.56 10.60
N SER A 35 -1.95 -62.31 10.22
CA SER A 35 -2.31 -61.12 11.01
C SER A 35 -2.41 -59.91 10.09
N ASP A 36 -3.41 -59.06 10.33
CA ASP A 36 -3.70 -57.82 9.60
C ASP A 36 -2.48 -56.87 9.59
N ARG A 37 -1.69 -56.91 8.52
CA ARG A 37 -0.47 -56.12 8.35
C ARG A 37 -0.35 -55.65 6.91
N ASP A 38 -0.51 -54.34 6.72
CA ASP A 38 -0.33 -53.68 5.43
C ASP A 38 1.10 -53.20 5.27
N TRP A 39 1.70 -53.49 4.12
CA TRP A 39 3.04 -53.04 3.74
C TRP A 39 2.95 -51.79 2.88
N ILE A 40 3.77 -50.79 3.22
CA ILE A 40 3.85 -49.50 2.54
C ILE A 40 5.23 -49.35 1.91
N ALA A 41 5.27 -48.99 0.63
CA ALA A 41 6.51 -48.70 -0.08
C ALA A 41 7.01 -47.30 0.29
N ILE A 42 8.29 -47.19 0.62
CA ILE A 42 8.99 -45.95 0.94
C ILE A 42 10.33 -45.94 0.19
N ASN A 43 10.78 -44.76 -0.27
CA ASN A 43 12.12 -44.64 -0.84
C ASN A 43 13.07 -44.09 0.24
N LEU A 44 14.18 -44.78 0.47
CA LEU A 44 15.22 -44.36 1.42
C LEU A 44 16.50 -44.01 0.66
N ILE A 45 17.30 -43.10 1.20
CA ILE A 45 18.60 -42.69 0.66
C ILE A 45 19.73 -43.35 1.47
N ALA A 46 20.74 -43.89 0.79
CA ALA A 46 21.92 -44.45 1.43
C ALA A 46 22.64 -43.40 2.31
N GLY A 47 23.00 -43.79 3.53
CA GLY A 47 23.70 -42.94 4.49
C GLY A 47 22.78 -42.19 5.46
N HIS A 48 21.49 -42.07 5.15
CA HIS A 48 20.52 -41.38 6.00
C HIS A 48 19.98 -42.30 7.10
N SER A 49 19.70 -41.72 8.28
CA SER A 49 19.07 -42.38 9.43
C SER A 49 17.62 -41.94 9.58
N TYR A 50 16.71 -42.89 9.63
CA TYR A 50 15.27 -42.64 9.67
C TYR A 50 14.67 -43.18 10.96
N ARG A 51 13.80 -42.40 11.60
CA ARG A 51 12.93 -42.85 12.70
C ARG A 51 11.53 -43.07 12.16
N PHE A 52 11.02 -44.29 12.29
CA PHE A 52 9.66 -44.65 11.95
C PHE A 52 8.84 -44.83 13.21
N GLU A 53 7.67 -44.22 13.28
CA GLU A 53 6.74 -44.33 14.40
C GLU A 53 5.40 -44.85 13.92
N GLY A 54 4.87 -45.86 14.62
CA GLY A 54 3.62 -46.53 14.29
C GLY A 54 2.65 -46.42 15.45
N ALA A 55 1.46 -45.92 15.18
CA ALA A 55 0.36 -45.77 16.13
C ALA A 55 -0.92 -46.42 15.61
N LEU A 56 -1.80 -46.86 16.51
CA LEU A 56 -3.17 -47.23 16.19
C LEU A 56 -4.06 -46.03 16.54
N SER A 57 -4.69 -45.42 15.53
CA SER A 57 -5.48 -44.20 15.72
C SER A 57 -6.65 -44.47 16.69
N GLY A 58 -6.64 -43.78 17.83
CA GLY A 58 -7.70 -43.84 18.84
C GLY A 58 -7.61 -45.04 19.81
N SER A 59 -6.49 -45.74 19.92
CA SER A 59 -6.33 -46.86 20.86
C SER A 59 -4.89 -47.09 21.33
N ASP A 60 -4.70 -47.39 22.63
CA ASP A 60 -3.40 -47.75 23.24
C ASP A 60 -3.05 -49.25 23.09
N ALA A 61 -3.55 -49.90 22.04
CA ALA A 61 -3.27 -51.31 21.79
C ALA A 61 -1.80 -51.56 21.44
N GLU A 62 -1.38 -52.82 21.52
CA GLU A 62 -0.04 -53.24 21.11
C GLU A 62 0.18 -53.01 19.61
N VAL A 63 1.11 -52.13 19.25
CA VAL A 63 1.49 -51.80 17.86
C VAL A 63 2.88 -52.35 17.58
N SER A 64 3.10 -52.83 16.36
CA SER A 64 4.41 -53.30 15.92
C SER A 64 4.73 -52.86 14.49
N LEU A 65 6.00 -52.53 14.27
CA LEU A 65 6.57 -52.11 13.00
C LEU A 65 7.59 -53.13 12.50
N ARG A 66 7.67 -53.33 11.18
CA ARG A 66 8.82 -53.98 10.56
C ARG A 66 9.22 -53.27 9.28
N LEU A 67 10.52 -53.15 9.05
CA LEU A 67 11.09 -52.60 7.83
C LEU A 67 11.77 -53.72 7.04
N ALA A 68 11.50 -53.79 5.74
CA ALA A 68 12.07 -54.74 4.81
C ALA A 68 12.74 -54.03 3.62
N ASN A 69 13.78 -54.66 3.07
CA ASN A 69 14.40 -54.19 1.83
C ASN A 69 13.58 -54.61 0.58
N ALA A 70 13.99 -54.16 -0.60
CA ALA A 70 13.37 -54.52 -1.89
C ALA A 70 13.25 -56.03 -2.16
N ALA A 71 14.08 -56.86 -1.52
CA ALA A 71 14.04 -58.32 -1.63
C ALA A 71 13.10 -58.99 -0.60
N GLY A 72 12.39 -58.21 0.21
CA GLY A 72 11.47 -58.69 1.25
C GLY A 72 12.16 -59.23 2.52
N THR A 73 13.46 -58.97 2.70
CA THR A 73 14.18 -59.37 3.92
C THR A 73 13.94 -58.34 5.01
N ILE A 74 13.57 -58.77 6.22
CA ILE A 74 13.35 -57.88 7.37
C ILE A 74 14.69 -57.35 7.89
N MET A 75 14.79 -56.03 7.95
CA MET A 75 16.00 -55.27 8.30
C MET A 75 15.87 -54.59 9.66
N GLY A 76 14.64 -54.38 10.16
CA GLY A 76 14.38 -53.83 11.48
C GLY A 76 12.97 -54.15 11.97
N THR A 77 12.78 -54.26 13.28
CA THR A 77 11.47 -54.51 13.91
C THR A 77 11.34 -53.73 15.22
N ALA A 78 10.16 -53.17 15.50
CA ALA A 78 9.82 -52.55 16.79
C ALA A 78 8.42 -53.01 17.23
N SER A 79 8.18 -53.11 18.55
CA SER A 79 6.86 -53.43 19.11
C SER A 79 6.71 -52.78 20.46
N THR A 80 5.49 -52.34 20.79
CA THR A 80 5.14 -51.88 22.13
C THR A 80 4.53 -53.00 22.96
N VAL A 81 4.30 -52.75 24.26
CA VAL A 81 3.45 -53.58 25.14
C VAL A 81 2.10 -52.86 25.34
N PRO A 82 1.00 -53.56 25.65
CA PRO A 82 -0.31 -52.93 25.84
C PRO A 82 -0.24 -51.75 26.84
N GLY A 83 -0.68 -50.57 26.43
CA GLY A 83 -0.67 -49.35 27.25
C GLY A 83 0.65 -48.55 27.29
N SER A 84 1.60 -48.78 26.37
CA SER A 84 2.91 -48.09 26.35
C SER A 84 3.15 -47.12 25.17
N GLY A 85 2.13 -46.81 24.38
CA GLY A 85 2.21 -45.83 23.28
C GLY A 85 2.70 -46.41 21.94
N ASN A 86 3.29 -45.55 21.10
CA ASN A 86 3.66 -45.82 19.70
C ASN A 86 4.90 -46.70 19.55
N ALA A 87 4.93 -47.60 18.56
CA ALA A 87 6.13 -48.37 18.22
C ALA A 87 7.10 -47.49 17.44
N SER A 88 8.37 -47.42 17.85
CA SER A 88 9.38 -46.59 17.19
C SER A 88 10.58 -47.42 16.73
N LEU A 89 11.02 -47.25 15.49
CA LEU A 89 12.15 -47.94 14.87
C LEU A 89 13.13 -46.92 14.27
N LEU A 90 14.39 -46.95 14.70
CA LEU A 90 15.47 -46.17 14.09
C LEU A 90 16.28 -47.05 13.13
N PHE A 91 16.52 -46.60 11.89
CA PHE A 91 17.23 -47.36 10.87
C PHE A 91 18.08 -46.46 9.96
N THR A 92 19.36 -46.81 9.79
CA THR A 92 20.25 -46.15 8.82
C THR A 92 20.29 -46.94 7.51
N ALA A 93 19.86 -46.34 6.41
CA ALA A 93 19.81 -47.01 5.12
C ALA A 93 21.21 -47.16 4.54
N THR A 94 21.56 -48.39 4.13
CA THR A 94 22.87 -48.70 3.55
C THR A 94 22.88 -48.66 2.02
N ALA A 95 21.71 -48.50 1.39
CA ALA A 95 21.54 -48.39 -0.06
C ALA A 95 20.29 -47.55 -0.38
N SER A 96 20.38 -46.71 -1.42
CA SER A 96 19.25 -45.92 -1.91
C SER A 96 18.29 -46.81 -2.72
N GLY A 97 16.99 -46.56 -2.62
CA GLY A 97 15.97 -47.27 -3.39
C GLY A 97 14.69 -47.53 -2.60
N THR A 98 13.83 -48.41 -3.11
CA THR A 98 12.55 -48.73 -2.48
C THR A 98 12.69 -49.76 -1.36
N TRP A 99 12.10 -49.45 -0.22
CA TRP A 99 11.97 -50.26 0.98
C TRP A 99 10.49 -50.40 1.34
N TYR A 100 10.17 -51.32 2.23
CA TYR A 100 8.79 -51.59 2.63
C TYR A 100 8.66 -51.57 4.14
N ILE A 101 7.71 -50.82 4.67
CA ILE A 101 7.40 -50.78 6.11
C ILE A 101 6.00 -51.31 6.34
N ASP A 102 5.82 -52.19 7.33
CA ASP A 102 4.50 -52.60 7.81
C ASP A 102 4.24 -52.14 9.23
N VAL A 103 2.97 -51.86 9.50
CA VAL A 103 2.41 -51.63 10.83
C VAL A 103 1.30 -52.66 11.07
N GLY A 104 1.23 -53.19 12.29
CA GLY A 104 0.07 -53.98 12.71
C GLY A 104 0.09 -54.41 14.16
N SER A 105 -1.01 -55.05 14.58
CA SER A 105 -1.21 -55.49 15.97
C SER A 105 -0.79 -56.95 16.19
N ALA A 106 -0.18 -57.24 17.35
CA ALA A 106 0.16 -58.60 17.76
C ALA A 106 -1.07 -59.46 18.12
N ASN A 107 -2.24 -58.84 18.38
CA ASN A 107 -3.42 -59.51 18.95
C ASN A 107 -4.68 -59.50 18.05
N GLY A 108 -4.54 -59.17 16.75
CA GLY A 108 -5.65 -59.22 15.78
C GLY A 108 -6.69 -58.11 15.95
N VAL A 109 -6.31 -56.98 16.54
CA VAL A 109 -7.13 -55.77 16.60
C VAL A 109 -7.08 -55.08 15.23
N THR A 110 -8.25 -54.74 14.67
CA THR A 110 -8.41 -54.06 13.37
C THR A 110 -8.73 -52.58 13.59
N GLY A 111 -8.09 -51.68 12.85
CA GLY A 111 -8.33 -50.23 12.93
C GLY A 111 -7.38 -49.42 12.03
N ALA A 112 -7.57 -48.10 11.93
CA ALA A 112 -6.68 -47.24 11.13
C ALA A 112 -5.33 -47.06 11.84
N TYR A 113 -4.24 -47.30 11.13
CA TYR A 113 -2.88 -47.14 11.64
C TYR A 113 -2.22 -45.92 11.02
N ASP A 114 -1.52 -45.14 11.84
CA ASP A 114 -0.71 -44.02 11.39
C ASP A 114 0.76 -44.41 11.45
N VAL A 115 1.47 -44.20 10.33
CA VAL A 115 2.92 -44.42 10.25
C VAL A 115 3.58 -43.10 9.89
N VAL A 116 4.40 -42.59 10.81
CA VAL A 116 5.21 -41.39 10.61
C VAL A 116 6.63 -41.85 10.28
N ALA A 117 7.19 -41.33 9.19
CA ALA A 117 8.59 -41.55 8.83
C ALA A 117 9.33 -40.20 8.92
N ILE A 118 10.39 -40.18 9.71
CA ILE A 118 11.18 -38.98 10.00
C ILE A 118 12.61 -39.25 9.55
N ASP A 119 13.13 -38.46 8.62
CA ASP A 119 14.57 -38.49 8.33
C ASP A 119 15.31 -37.75 9.46
N THR A 120 15.98 -38.49 10.34
CA THR A 120 16.75 -37.94 11.47
C THR A 120 18.17 -37.51 11.09
N SER A 121 18.58 -37.72 9.83
CA SER A 121 19.82 -37.17 9.28
C SER A 121 19.69 -35.66 9.07
N ILE A 122 18.48 -35.23 8.72
CA ILE A 122 18.06 -33.85 8.72
C ILE A 122 17.63 -33.56 10.17
N ARG A 123 18.48 -32.88 10.93
CA ARG A 123 18.17 -32.61 12.33
C ARG A 123 17.17 -31.44 12.39
N PRO A 124 16.06 -31.55 13.15
CA PRO A 124 15.42 -30.36 13.69
C PRO A 124 16.45 -29.65 14.55
N ILE A 125 16.68 -28.37 14.29
CA ILE A 125 17.68 -27.56 14.98
C ILE A 125 17.37 -27.59 16.48
N SER A 126 18.15 -28.37 17.23
CA SER A 126 18.05 -28.50 18.69
C SER A 126 19.41 -28.37 19.38
N SER A 127 20.41 -27.83 18.68
CA SER A 127 21.66 -27.42 19.30
C SER A 127 22.12 -26.10 18.71
N VAL A 128 21.77 -25.02 19.42
CA VAL A 128 22.32 -23.68 19.30
C VAL A 128 23.83 -23.76 19.54
N ALA A 129 24.62 -23.38 18.54
CA ALA A 129 25.99 -22.94 18.77
C ALA A 129 25.94 -21.40 18.83
N THR A 130 26.11 -20.85 20.02
CA THR A 130 26.29 -19.41 20.23
C THR A 130 27.65 -18.99 19.67
N LEU A 131 27.66 -18.04 18.73
CA LEU A 131 28.87 -17.34 18.30
C LEU A 131 28.87 -15.93 18.90
N THR A 132 30.03 -15.51 19.38
CA THR A 132 30.26 -14.25 20.10
C THR A 132 30.57 -13.13 19.12
N THR A 133 30.08 -11.92 19.45
CA THR A 133 30.06 -10.71 18.65
C THR A 133 31.44 -10.21 18.15
N GLY A 134 31.49 -9.79 16.89
CA GLY A 134 32.51 -8.87 16.35
C GLY A 134 33.22 -9.31 15.06
N ALA A 135 32.56 -9.25 13.90
CA ALA A 135 33.16 -8.98 12.57
C ALA A 135 32.07 -8.91 11.47
N ASP A 136 31.87 -7.74 10.86
CA ASP A 136 30.89 -7.44 9.80
C ASP A 136 31.29 -7.93 8.37
N ASP A 137 32.09 -8.99 8.24
CA ASP A 137 32.49 -9.52 6.92
C ASP A 137 32.94 -10.98 7.06
N PHE A 138 32.09 -11.92 6.61
CA PHE A 138 32.38 -13.37 6.67
C PHE A 138 32.51 -13.99 5.28
N THR A 139 33.75 -14.25 4.87
CA THR A 139 34.08 -15.13 3.74
C THR A 139 34.52 -16.52 4.25
N ALA A 140 33.75 -17.57 3.97
CA ALA A 140 34.03 -18.93 4.43
C ALA A 140 35.24 -19.57 3.70
N PRO A 141 36.18 -20.28 4.39
CA PRO A 141 37.43 -20.74 3.76
C PRO A 141 37.39 -22.08 2.98
N ASP A 142 36.25 -22.77 2.81
CA ASP A 142 36.22 -24.08 2.14
C ASP A 142 34.86 -24.41 1.49
N ALA A 143 34.83 -24.43 0.15
CA ALA A 143 33.64 -24.61 -0.69
C ALA A 143 33.26 -26.10 -0.96
N THR A 144 33.61 -27.04 -0.09
CA THR A 144 33.43 -28.49 -0.38
C THR A 144 32.58 -29.29 0.62
N ALA A 145 31.99 -28.64 1.63
CA ALA A 145 31.03 -29.28 2.55
C ALA A 145 29.81 -28.36 2.79
N PRO A 146 28.58 -28.90 2.92
CA PRO A 146 27.42 -28.09 3.26
C PRO A 146 27.64 -27.48 4.65
N GLN A 147 27.75 -26.16 4.72
CA GLN A 147 27.87 -25.41 5.97
C GLN A 147 26.61 -24.53 6.11
N LEU A 148 25.99 -24.55 7.28
CA LEU A 148 24.98 -23.56 7.65
C LEU A 148 25.72 -22.27 8.02
N THR A 149 25.50 -21.21 7.26
CA THR A 149 26.02 -19.87 7.57
C THR A 149 24.83 -18.99 7.95
N ARG A 150 24.82 -18.50 9.18
CA ARG A 150 23.77 -17.61 9.71
C ARG A 150 24.35 -16.22 9.88
N GLY A 151 23.61 -15.20 9.45
CA GLY A 151 23.82 -13.82 9.86
C GLY A 151 23.66 -13.61 11.36
N LEU A 152 24.17 -12.51 11.89
CA LEU A 152 23.75 -11.92 13.17
C LEU A 152 22.55 -11.00 12.92
N GLU A 153 21.98 -10.42 13.99
CA GLU A 153 20.90 -9.44 13.85
C GLU A 153 21.46 -8.14 13.26
N GLY A 154 21.01 -7.78 12.06
CA GLY A 154 21.31 -6.52 11.37
C GLY A 154 22.06 -6.67 10.05
N GLY A 155 21.33 -6.74 8.94
CA GLY A 155 21.78 -6.46 7.56
C GLY A 155 23.18 -6.98 7.20
N ASP A 156 23.29 -8.28 6.94
CA ASP A 156 24.56 -8.97 6.72
C ASP A 156 24.85 -9.27 5.24
N ASP A 157 26.13 -9.19 4.84
CA ASP A 157 26.63 -9.73 3.56
C ASP A 157 27.15 -11.16 3.78
N ILE A 158 26.50 -12.16 3.15
CA ILE A 158 26.81 -13.58 3.37
C ILE A 158 27.05 -14.32 2.06
N GLN A 159 28.28 -14.86 1.92
CA GLN A 159 28.63 -15.76 0.81
C GLN A 159 28.95 -17.17 1.31
N ALA A 160 28.07 -18.15 1.03
CA ALA A 160 28.28 -19.55 1.42
C ALA A 160 27.60 -20.58 0.48
N GLY A 161 27.99 -21.86 0.60
CA GLY A 161 27.36 -22.98 -0.10
C GLY A 161 26.52 -23.84 0.85
N GLY A 162 25.34 -24.29 0.40
CA GLY A 162 24.40 -25.08 1.22
C GLY A 162 23.16 -24.29 1.62
N VAL A 163 23.08 -23.77 2.86
CA VAL A 163 21.93 -22.97 3.33
C VAL A 163 22.44 -21.62 3.87
N VAL A 164 21.91 -20.53 3.33
CA VAL A 164 22.21 -19.14 3.69
C VAL A 164 20.94 -18.48 4.22
N LEU A 165 20.99 -17.92 5.43
CA LEU A 165 19.84 -17.30 6.11
C LEU A 165 20.20 -15.88 6.57
N GLY A 166 19.45 -14.86 6.12
CA GLY A 166 19.61 -13.45 6.47
C GLY A 166 19.15 -13.09 7.89
N GLN A 167 17.90 -13.39 8.26
CA GLN A 167 17.23 -13.08 9.55
C GLN A 167 16.46 -11.76 9.60
N GLN A 168 16.78 -10.78 10.46
CA GLN A 168 16.05 -9.51 10.57
C GLN A 168 16.92 -8.37 10.02
N GLY A 169 16.32 -7.47 9.24
CA GLY A 169 16.99 -6.37 8.56
C GLY A 169 17.23 -6.68 7.08
N ALA A 170 17.67 -5.68 6.32
CA ALA A 170 17.96 -5.84 4.89
C ALA A 170 19.31 -6.53 4.65
N ASP A 171 19.28 -7.76 4.16
CA ASP A 171 20.43 -8.65 3.99
C ASP A 171 20.89 -8.78 2.52
N ASP A 172 22.18 -9.05 2.29
CA ASP A 172 22.75 -9.29 0.97
C ASP A 172 23.37 -10.70 0.90
N LEU A 173 22.68 -11.63 0.23
CA LEU A 173 22.97 -13.06 0.27
C LEU A 173 23.45 -13.55 -1.09
N THR A 174 24.66 -14.12 -1.17
CA THR A 174 25.22 -14.65 -2.42
C THR A 174 25.49 -16.17 -2.35
N ALA A 175 24.94 -16.93 -3.30
CA ALA A 175 25.19 -18.36 -3.43
C ALA A 175 26.60 -18.67 -3.96
N ALA A 176 27.30 -19.62 -3.33
CA ALA A 176 28.64 -20.07 -3.75
C ALA A 176 28.69 -21.44 -4.48
N GLY A 177 27.54 -22.02 -4.86
CA GLY A 177 27.48 -23.30 -5.58
C GLY A 177 26.06 -23.81 -5.89
N THR A 178 25.96 -24.98 -6.55
CA THR A 178 24.69 -25.68 -6.86
C THR A 178 24.05 -26.30 -5.61
N ASP A 179 22.74 -26.54 -5.63
CA ASP A 179 21.94 -27.08 -4.49
C ASP A 179 21.97 -26.17 -3.25
N THR A 180 21.93 -24.84 -3.47
CA THR A 180 21.93 -23.85 -2.38
C THR A 180 20.51 -23.37 -2.06
N LEU A 181 20.20 -23.17 -0.78
CA LEU A 181 18.99 -22.51 -0.28
C LEU A 181 19.37 -21.10 0.19
N LEU A 182 18.74 -20.08 -0.38
CA LEU A 182 18.83 -18.70 0.09
C LEU A 182 17.50 -18.31 0.73
N TYR A 183 17.55 -17.79 1.96
CA TYR A 183 16.38 -17.29 2.70
C TYR A 183 16.73 -15.92 3.26
N GLY A 184 16.04 -14.86 2.81
CA GLY A 184 16.24 -13.49 3.26
C GLY A 184 15.82 -13.35 4.73
N GLY A 185 14.53 -13.36 5.01
CA GLY A 185 13.99 -13.26 6.36
C GLY A 185 12.98 -12.13 6.47
N ASP A 186 13.11 -11.27 7.47
CA ASP A 186 12.34 -10.02 7.56
C ASP A 186 13.27 -8.87 7.12
N GLY A 187 12.95 -8.11 6.08
CA GLY A 187 13.87 -7.12 5.52
C GLY A 187 13.61 -6.84 4.05
N ASN A 188 14.32 -5.88 3.46
CA ASN A 188 14.35 -5.73 2.01
C ASN A 188 15.69 -6.32 1.53
N ASP A 189 15.66 -7.58 1.12
CA ASP A 189 16.86 -8.39 0.95
C ASP A 189 17.31 -8.46 -0.51
N VAL A 190 18.59 -8.71 -0.74
CA VAL A 190 19.19 -8.92 -2.06
C VAL A 190 19.75 -10.33 -2.13
N LEU A 191 19.20 -11.16 -3.00
CA LEU A 191 19.56 -12.56 -3.16
C LEU A 191 20.26 -12.77 -4.51
N ARG A 192 21.53 -13.20 -4.51
CA ARG A 192 22.35 -13.38 -5.72
C ARG A 192 22.68 -14.85 -5.97
N THR A 193 22.40 -15.33 -7.18
CA THR A 193 22.82 -16.68 -7.62
C THR A 193 23.05 -16.72 -9.12
N GLY A 194 23.85 -17.68 -9.59
CA GLY A 194 24.00 -18.00 -11.01
C GLY A 194 23.79 -19.50 -11.28
N PHE A 195 23.15 -20.19 -10.34
CA PHE A 195 22.95 -21.64 -10.37
C PHE A 195 21.46 -21.98 -10.42
N VAL A 196 21.08 -22.77 -11.43
CA VAL A 196 19.67 -23.13 -11.69
C VAL A 196 19.04 -24.04 -10.62
N ASP A 197 19.84 -24.80 -9.88
CA ASP A 197 19.39 -25.67 -8.77
C ASP A 197 19.46 -24.92 -7.43
N THR A 198 18.80 -23.77 -7.31
CA THR A 198 18.75 -22.95 -6.08
C THR A 198 17.28 -22.78 -5.66
N PHE A 199 17.00 -22.93 -4.36
CA PHE A 199 15.71 -22.50 -3.77
C PHE A 199 15.93 -21.13 -3.14
N ILE A 200 15.03 -20.19 -3.43
CA ILE A 200 15.14 -18.79 -3.04
C ILE A 200 13.82 -18.38 -2.40
N SER A 201 13.89 -17.80 -1.22
CA SER A 201 12.76 -17.15 -0.56
C SER A 201 13.27 -15.82 0.00
N GLY A 202 12.67 -14.70 -0.40
CA GLY A 202 13.02 -13.38 0.14
C GLY A 202 12.48 -13.24 1.56
N GLY A 203 11.19 -13.50 1.75
CA GLY A 203 10.56 -13.55 3.06
C GLY A 203 9.61 -12.38 3.25
N ARG A 204 9.68 -11.66 4.37
CA ARG A 204 8.87 -10.45 4.58
C ARG A 204 9.64 -9.22 4.16
N GLY A 205 9.12 -8.51 3.19
CA GLY A 205 9.56 -7.16 2.83
C GLY A 205 9.51 -7.00 1.32
N ASN A 206 10.41 -6.20 0.76
CA ASN A 206 10.53 -6.01 -0.68
C ASN A 206 11.90 -6.50 -1.14
N ASP A 207 11.92 -7.71 -1.68
CA ASP A 207 13.13 -8.50 -1.89
C ASP A 207 13.55 -8.52 -3.37
N SER A 208 14.85 -8.66 -3.62
CA SER A 208 15.45 -8.57 -4.94
C SER A 208 16.30 -9.79 -5.28
N LEU A 209 15.93 -10.53 -6.31
CA LEU A 209 16.76 -11.56 -6.91
C LEU A 209 17.64 -10.96 -8.01
N ILE A 210 18.96 -11.19 -7.93
CA ILE A 210 19.91 -10.85 -8.99
C ILE A 210 20.56 -12.12 -9.52
N TRP A 211 20.32 -12.38 -10.80
CA TRP A 211 20.97 -13.46 -11.53
C TRP A 211 22.37 -13.05 -11.96
N THR A 212 23.34 -13.90 -11.62
CA THR A 212 24.77 -13.71 -11.93
C THR A 212 25.28 -14.78 -12.89
N GLY A 213 24.37 -15.64 -13.37
CA GLY A 213 24.68 -16.70 -14.33
C GLY A 213 24.80 -16.14 -15.75
N THR A 214 25.55 -16.85 -16.59
CA THR A 214 25.68 -16.55 -18.04
C THR A 214 24.72 -17.42 -18.87
N THR A 215 23.65 -17.92 -18.26
CA THR A 215 22.69 -18.85 -18.86
C THR A 215 21.29 -18.33 -18.58
N ASP A 216 20.36 -18.66 -19.45
CA ASP A 216 18.94 -18.30 -19.36
C ASP A 216 18.37 -18.55 -17.95
N LEU A 217 17.85 -17.48 -17.34
CA LEU A 217 17.02 -17.49 -16.14
C LEU A 217 15.58 -17.81 -16.54
N HIS A 218 14.90 -18.66 -15.77
CA HIS A 218 13.47 -18.89 -15.93
C HIS A 218 12.79 -18.81 -14.56
N VAL A 219 12.03 -17.75 -14.31
CA VAL A 219 11.40 -17.43 -13.02
C VAL A 219 9.94 -17.04 -13.24
N ASP A 220 9.09 -17.44 -12.29
CA ASP A 220 7.69 -17.08 -12.19
C ASP A 220 7.35 -16.85 -10.71
N LEU A 221 7.00 -15.61 -10.34
CA LEU A 221 6.84 -15.18 -8.95
C LEU A 221 5.46 -15.52 -8.35
N ASP A 222 4.48 -15.97 -9.14
CA ASP A 222 3.12 -16.35 -8.69
C ASP A 222 2.84 -17.87 -8.84
N TRP A 223 3.89 -18.68 -8.99
CA TRP A 223 3.72 -20.10 -9.27
C TRP A 223 3.05 -20.84 -8.10
N ILE A 224 1.76 -21.19 -8.26
CA ILE A 224 1.08 -22.22 -7.46
C ILE A 224 1.19 -23.61 -8.13
N LYS A 225 1.85 -24.56 -7.43
CA LYS A 225 2.27 -25.89 -7.93
C LYS A 225 1.18 -26.70 -8.64
N ASN A 226 1.24 -26.78 -9.97
CA ASN A 226 0.57 -27.82 -10.79
C ASN A 226 1.57 -28.79 -11.46
N GLY A 227 2.58 -29.25 -10.72
CA GLY A 227 3.30 -30.51 -11.02
C GLY A 227 4.20 -30.56 -12.25
N SER A 228 4.60 -29.42 -12.80
CA SER A 228 5.74 -29.33 -13.74
C SER A 228 6.95 -28.84 -12.96
N THR A 229 8.13 -29.43 -13.18
CA THR A 229 9.37 -28.86 -12.64
C THR A 229 9.77 -27.67 -13.53
N PRO A 230 9.91 -26.45 -12.99
CA PRO A 230 10.48 -25.33 -13.74
C PRO A 230 11.88 -25.71 -14.27
N ALA A 231 12.31 -25.09 -15.38
CA ALA A 231 13.65 -25.27 -15.92
C ALA A 231 14.72 -24.38 -15.23
N GLY A 232 14.34 -23.65 -14.18
CA GLY A 232 15.16 -22.68 -13.44
C GLY A 232 14.98 -22.77 -11.91
N PRO A 233 15.52 -21.79 -11.15
CA PRO A 233 15.45 -21.79 -9.69
C PRO A 233 13.99 -21.69 -9.19
N TYR A 234 13.73 -22.24 -8.01
CA TYR A 234 12.44 -22.06 -7.34
C TYR A 234 12.49 -20.78 -6.51
N VAL A 235 11.61 -19.82 -6.80
CA VAL A 235 11.56 -18.51 -6.17
C VAL A 235 10.19 -18.31 -5.53
N GLU A 236 10.16 -17.86 -4.28
CA GLU A 236 8.96 -17.41 -3.57
C GLU A 236 9.28 -16.13 -2.79
N ASP A 237 8.26 -15.35 -2.45
CA ASP A 237 8.40 -14.14 -1.63
C ASP A 237 9.53 -13.21 -2.14
N VAL A 238 9.55 -12.92 -3.44
CA VAL A 238 10.48 -11.99 -4.09
C VAL A 238 9.69 -11.12 -5.05
N GLU A 239 9.91 -9.82 -5.02
CA GLU A 239 9.17 -8.83 -5.81
C GLU A 239 9.96 -8.30 -7.01
N ASN A 240 11.30 -8.31 -6.91
CA ASN A 240 12.17 -7.74 -7.94
C ASN A 240 13.13 -8.79 -8.50
N VAL A 241 13.31 -8.82 -9.81
CA VAL A 241 14.21 -9.77 -10.48
C VAL A 241 15.07 -9.04 -11.50
N THR A 242 16.37 -9.31 -11.47
CA THR A 242 17.33 -8.88 -12.49
C THR A 242 17.98 -10.11 -13.11
N GLY A 243 17.81 -10.28 -14.42
CA GLY A 243 18.47 -11.28 -15.24
C GLY A 243 19.92 -10.95 -15.56
N GLY A 244 20.51 -11.75 -16.45
CA GLY A 244 21.94 -11.80 -16.75
C GLY A 244 22.28 -11.51 -18.22
N GLU A 245 23.23 -12.28 -18.77
CA GLU A 245 23.63 -12.20 -20.20
C GLU A 245 22.89 -13.22 -21.11
N GLY A 246 21.89 -13.91 -20.56
CA GLY A 246 21.16 -15.00 -21.23
C GLY A 246 19.82 -14.53 -21.77
N ASN A 247 19.12 -15.40 -22.50
CA ASN A 247 17.76 -15.12 -22.95
C ASN A 247 16.79 -15.52 -21.84
N ASP A 248 16.49 -14.58 -20.96
CA ASP A 248 15.82 -14.79 -19.70
C ASP A 248 14.30 -14.74 -19.86
N GLN A 249 13.59 -15.56 -19.10
CA GLN A 249 12.14 -15.56 -19.01
C GLN A 249 11.74 -15.26 -17.57
N ILE A 250 11.19 -14.07 -17.35
CA ILE A 250 10.87 -13.56 -16.02
C ILE A 250 9.40 -13.18 -15.99
N VAL A 251 8.64 -13.83 -15.12
CA VAL A 251 7.22 -13.55 -14.93
C VAL A 251 6.99 -13.04 -13.50
N GLY A 252 6.36 -11.87 -13.41
CA GLY A 252 5.99 -11.15 -12.20
C GLY A 252 4.86 -11.82 -11.41
N SER A 253 4.06 -11.04 -10.72
CA SER A 253 3.04 -11.48 -9.76
C SER A 253 1.82 -10.56 -9.82
N SER A 254 0.86 -10.69 -8.92
CA SER A 254 -0.31 -9.78 -8.91
C SER A 254 -0.07 -8.47 -8.15
N ILE A 255 1.19 -8.14 -7.84
CA ILE A 255 1.59 -6.92 -7.13
C ILE A 255 2.66 -6.22 -7.97
N GLY A 256 2.87 -4.92 -7.75
CA GLY A 256 3.89 -4.15 -8.47
C GLY A 256 5.30 -4.74 -8.30
N ASN A 257 5.93 -5.06 -9.43
CA ASN A 257 7.22 -5.71 -9.54
C ASN A 257 8.25 -4.81 -10.24
N ARG A 258 9.54 -5.07 -10.00
CA ARG A 258 10.63 -4.49 -10.78
C ARG A 258 11.40 -5.59 -11.48
N LEU A 259 11.25 -5.68 -12.81
CA LEU A 259 11.84 -6.73 -13.63
C LEU A 259 12.89 -6.14 -14.58
N ARG A 260 14.03 -6.81 -14.71
CA ARG A 260 15.06 -6.47 -15.69
C ARG A 260 15.56 -7.73 -16.39
N GLY A 261 15.56 -7.74 -17.72
CA GLY A 261 16.10 -8.81 -18.56
C GLY A 261 17.63 -8.86 -18.50
N GLY A 262 18.30 -7.86 -19.08
CA GLY A 262 19.77 -7.80 -19.09
C GLY A 262 20.31 -7.73 -20.50
N ASP A 263 21.38 -8.46 -20.82
CA ASP A 263 21.77 -8.69 -22.21
C ASP A 263 21.15 -10.02 -22.66
N GLY A 264 20.61 -10.13 -23.87
CA GLY A 264 19.94 -11.33 -24.37
C GLY A 264 18.59 -10.98 -25.00
N ASP A 265 18.00 -11.93 -25.73
CA ASP A 265 16.61 -11.76 -26.21
C ASP A 265 15.67 -12.28 -25.10
N ASP A 266 15.16 -11.37 -24.28
CA ASP A 266 14.44 -11.68 -23.05
C ASP A 266 12.92 -11.72 -23.22
N THR A 267 12.24 -12.34 -22.25
CA THR A 267 10.78 -12.34 -22.15
C THR A 267 10.36 -11.96 -20.74
N LEU A 268 9.74 -10.78 -20.61
CA LEU A 268 9.27 -10.23 -19.35
C LEU A 268 7.73 -10.13 -19.36
N ASP A 269 7.07 -10.54 -18.29
CA ASP A 269 5.61 -10.47 -18.12
C ASP A 269 5.30 -9.99 -16.70
N GLY A 270 4.84 -8.75 -16.54
CA GLY A 270 4.58 -8.13 -15.24
C GLY A 270 3.38 -8.72 -14.50
N ARG A 271 2.33 -9.08 -15.24
CA ARG A 271 0.99 -9.50 -14.76
C ARG A 271 0.23 -8.32 -14.15
N ASP A 272 -0.47 -8.50 -13.02
CA ASP A 272 -1.25 -7.42 -12.43
C ASP A 272 -0.36 -6.62 -11.46
N GLY A 273 -0.47 -5.31 -11.38
CA GLY A 273 0.41 -4.46 -10.60
C GLY A 273 0.79 -3.20 -11.39
N GLY A 274 1.33 -2.18 -10.70
CA GLY A 274 2.03 -1.10 -11.39
C GLY A 274 3.51 -1.46 -11.44
N ASP A 275 3.95 -1.98 -12.58
CA ASP A 275 5.25 -2.63 -12.73
C ASP A 275 6.30 -1.70 -13.34
N ILE A 276 7.58 -2.04 -13.12
CA ILE A 276 8.70 -1.41 -13.81
C ILE A 276 9.54 -2.48 -14.53
N LEU A 277 9.49 -2.49 -15.86
CA LEU A 277 10.11 -3.48 -16.73
C LEU A 277 11.22 -2.87 -17.59
N PHE A 278 12.38 -3.52 -17.63
CA PHE A 278 13.50 -3.15 -18.51
C PHE A 278 13.96 -4.37 -19.30
N GLY A 279 13.85 -4.37 -20.63
CA GLY A 279 14.38 -5.43 -21.50
C GLY A 279 15.90 -5.48 -21.40
N GLY A 280 16.56 -4.44 -21.90
CA GLY A 280 18.01 -4.27 -21.81
C GLY A 280 18.64 -4.28 -23.19
N GLY A 281 19.41 -5.30 -23.54
CA GLY A 281 20.04 -5.38 -24.86
C GLY A 281 19.77 -6.70 -25.54
N GLY A 282 19.07 -6.69 -26.68
CA GLY A 282 18.65 -7.84 -27.46
C GLY A 282 17.24 -7.61 -28.00
N ASP A 283 16.70 -8.55 -28.78
CA ASP A 283 15.34 -8.40 -29.32
C ASP A 283 14.32 -8.91 -28.27
N ASP A 284 13.79 -8.03 -27.44
CA ASP A 284 13.00 -8.41 -26.24
C ASP A 284 11.49 -8.55 -26.50
N GLN A 285 10.82 -9.34 -25.66
CA GLN A 285 9.36 -9.44 -25.57
C GLN A 285 8.91 -9.03 -24.17
N ILE A 286 8.16 -7.93 -24.08
CA ILE A 286 7.75 -7.35 -22.79
C ILE A 286 6.23 -7.19 -22.76
N PHE A 287 5.60 -7.73 -21.71
CA PHE A 287 4.19 -7.56 -21.40
C PHE A 287 4.10 -6.84 -20.05
N GLY A 288 3.50 -5.64 -20.02
CA GLY A 288 3.22 -4.90 -18.78
C GLY A 288 2.20 -5.67 -17.95
N GLY A 289 0.96 -5.68 -18.40
CA GLY A 289 -0.09 -6.54 -17.89
C GLY A 289 -1.31 -5.75 -17.41
N GLY A 290 -1.52 -5.61 -16.12
CA GLY A 290 -2.69 -4.89 -15.59
C GLY A 290 -2.30 -3.91 -14.50
N GLY A 291 -2.46 -2.61 -14.73
CA GLY A 291 -2.04 -1.55 -13.83
C GLY A 291 -1.20 -0.54 -14.58
N ASP A 292 -0.87 0.59 -13.96
CA ASP A 292 -0.12 1.66 -14.65
C ASP A 292 1.39 1.32 -14.66
N ASP A 293 1.90 0.86 -15.81
CA ASP A 293 3.24 0.30 -15.93
C ASP A 293 4.28 1.29 -16.46
N ARG A 294 5.56 1.04 -16.15
CA ARG A 294 6.70 1.71 -16.77
C ARG A 294 7.59 0.70 -17.48
N VAL A 295 7.65 0.78 -18.81
CA VAL A 295 8.36 -0.17 -19.66
C VAL A 295 9.45 0.51 -20.51
N GLU A 296 10.63 -0.10 -20.56
CA GLU A 296 11.73 0.28 -21.44
C GLU A 296 12.28 -0.97 -22.15
N GLY A 297 12.22 -0.98 -23.49
CA GLY A 297 12.75 -2.07 -24.33
C GLY A 297 14.28 -2.11 -24.27
N GLY A 298 14.93 -1.07 -24.80
CA GLY A 298 16.38 -0.89 -24.74
C GLY A 298 17.03 -0.96 -26.11
N ASP A 299 18.14 -1.68 -26.24
CA ASP A 299 18.82 -1.89 -27.52
C ASP A 299 18.25 -3.15 -28.20
N GLY A 300 17.76 -3.08 -29.44
CA GLY A 300 17.28 -4.25 -30.18
C GLY A 300 15.92 -4.01 -30.82
N ALA A 301 15.36 -5.00 -31.52
CA ALA A 301 14.04 -4.86 -32.14
C ALA A 301 12.96 -5.48 -31.26
N ASP A 302 12.39 -4.66 -30.39
CA ASP A 302 11.56 -5.12 -29.28
C ASP A 302 10.09 -5.28 -29.64
N ILE A 303 9.38 -6.10 -28.86
CA ILE A 303 7.92 -6.22 -28.87
C ILE A 303 7.42 -5.90 -27.47
N ILE A 304 6.69 -4.80 -27.35
CA ILE A 304 6.19 -4.28 -26.08
C ILE A 304 4.66 -4.18 -26.15
N GLU A 305 3.98 -4.79 -25.18
CA GLU A 305 2.53 -4.71 -24.98
C GLU A 305 2.26 -4.20 -23.55
N GLY A 306 1.74 -2.97 -23.40
CA GLY A 306 1.37 -2.39 -22.10
C GLY A 306 0.20 -3.13 -21.44
N ASN A 307 -0.84 -3.41 -22.22
CA ASN A 307 -2.08 -4.11 -21.86
C ASN A 307 -3.10 -3.22 -21.13
N GLU A 308 -3.51 -3.49 -19.88
CA GLU A 308 -4.52 -2.67 -19.18
C GLU A 308 -3.83 -1.67 -18.25
N GLY A 309 -4.14 -0.38 -18.31
CA GLY A 309 -3.50 0.63 -17.46
C GLY A 309 -3.13 1.88 -18.25
N ASN A 310 -2.68 2.93 -17.55
CA ASN A 310 -2.11 4.11 -18.20
C ASN A 310 -0.58 3.97 -18.20
N ASP A 311 -0.04 3.44 -19.29
CA ASP A 311 1.33 2.97 -19.32
C ASP A 311 2.31 4.03 -19.83
N PHE A 312 3.55 3.98 -19.35
CA PHE A 312 4.67 4.75 -19.88
C PHE A 312 5.66 3.81 -20.57
N ILE A 313 5.72 3.85 -21.89
CA ILE A 313 6.50 2.90 -22.71
C ILE A 313 7.56 3.62 -23.55
N ILE A 314 8.80 3.14 -23.48
CA ILE A 314 9.92 3.52 -24.34
C ILE A 314 10.41 2.28 -25.09
N GLY A 315 10.45 2.33 -26.42
CA GLY A 315 11.05 1.29 -27.27
C GLY A 315 12.57 1.26 -27.11
N GLY A 316 13.25 2.31 -27.59
CA GLY A 316 14.70 2.46 -27.45
C GLY A 316 15.41 2.54 -28.79
N ASP A 317 16.54 1.84 -28.93
CA ASP A 317 17.30 1.76 -30.17
C ASP A 317 16.89 0.49 -30.93
N GLY A 318 16.22 0.59 -32.09
CA GLY A 318 15.57 -0.62 -32.60
C GLY A 318 14.77 -0.52 -33.87
N ASN A 319 13.84 -1.46 -34.05
CA ASN A 319 12.69 -1.29 -34.93
C ASN A 319 11.53 -1.95 -34.21
N ASP A 320 10.93 -1.19 -33.31
CA ASP A 320 10.18 -1.74 -32.20
C ASP A 320 8.70 -1.88 -32.58
N ARG A 321 8.01 -2.75 -31.86
CA ARG A 321 6.55 -2.89 -31.94
C ARG A 321 5.97 -2.56 -30.58
N ILE A 322 5.37 -1.39 -30.48
CA ILE A 322 4.79 -0.88 -29.26
C ILE A 322 3.26 -0.89 -29.41
N TYR A 323 2.59 -1.57 -28.48
CA TYR A 323 1.16 -1.55 -28.30
C TYR A 323 0.88 -1.06 -26.88
N GLY A 324 0.24 0.10 -26.72
CA GLY A 324 -0.15 0.64 -25.42
C GLY A 324 -1.18 -0.28 -24.76
N GLY A 325 -2.39 -0.32 -25.30
CA GLY A 325 -3.41 -1.28 -24.87
C GLY A 325 -4.73 -0.59 -24.54
N LEU A 326 -5.23 -0.74 -23.32
CA LEU A 326 -6.40 -0.09 -22.77
C LEU A 326 -5.96 0.89 -21.69
N GLY A 327 -6.39 2.15 -21.78
CA GLY A 327 -6.00 3.22 -20.85
C GLY A 327 -5.36 4.37 -21.62
N ASP A 328 -4.93 5.42 -20.93
CA ASP A 328 -4.36 6.61 -21.54
C ASP A 328 -2.82 6.52 -21.52
N ASP A 329 -2.23 5.97 -22.59
CA ASP A 329 -0.81 5.60 -22.61
C ASP A 329 0.12 6.75 -23.07
N TYR A 330 1.39 6.71 -22.64
CA TYR A 330 2.47 7.57 -23.12
C TYR A 330 3.58 6.74 -23.79
N LEU A 331 3.77 6.93 -25.10
CA LEU A 331 4.59 6.06 -25.95
C LEU A 331 5.74 6.83 -26.62
N VAL A 332 6.94 6.28 -26.54
CA VAL A 332 8.14 6.77 -27.25
C VAL A 332 8.75 5.61 -28.03
N GLY A 333 8.83 5.72 -29.36
CA GLY A 333 9.49 4.72 -30.21
C GLY A 333 10.99 4.69 -29.96
N GLY A 334 11.64 5.84 -30.13
CA GLY A 334 13.09 5.97 -30.01
C GLY A 334 13.74 5.97 -31.39
N ALA A 335 14.95 5.42 -31.51
CA ALA A 335 15.67 5.40 -32.77
C ALA A 335 15.30 4.15 -33.56
N GLY A 336 14.78 4.29 -34.77
CA GLY A 336 14.43 3.12 -35.56
C GLY A 336 13.33 3.38 -36.56
N ALA A 337 12.77 2.29 -37.11
CA ALA A 337 11.52 2.36 -37.87
C ALA A 337 10.45 1.54 -37.15
N ASP A 338 9.75 2.20 -36.25
CA ASP A 338 8.92 1.57 -35.24
C ASP A 338 7.47 1.40 -35.69
N VAL A 339 6.73 0.53 -35.02
CA VAL A 339 5.28 0.39 -35.17
C VAL A 339 4.66 0.72 -33.83
N ILE A 340 3.98 1.86 -33.76
CA ILE A 340 3.40 2.37 -32.52
C ILE A 340 1.88 2.38 -32.65
N ARG A 341 1.21 1.70 -31.72
CA ARG A 341 -0.24 1.69 -31.60
C ARG A 341 -0.63 2.03 -30.16
N GLY A 342 -1.42 3.08 -29.98
CA GLY A 342 -1.98 3.44 -28.67
C GLY A 342 -2.96 2.38 -28.21
N GLY A 343 -4.07 2.25 -28.93
CA GLY A 343 -5.07 1.23 -28.62
C GLY A 343 -6.39 1.89 -28.25
N GLY A 344 -6.90 1.55 -27.07
CA GLY A 344 -8.15 2.09 -26.55
C GLY A 344 -7.90 3.05 -25.40
N GLY A 345 -8.13 4.33 -25.62
CA GLY A 345 -7.95 5.40 -24.64
C GLY A 345 -7.45 6.65 -25.36
N ASN A 346 -6.94 7.62 -24.61
CA ASN A 346 -6.38 8.87 -25.11
C ASN A 346 -4.85 8.82 -25.14
N ASP A 347 -4.32 7.99 -26.01
CA ASP A 347 -2.88 7.70 -26.05
C ASP A 347 -2.06 8.84 -26.65
N THR A 348 -0.85 9.02 -26.14
CA THR A 348 0.10 10.06 -26.52
C THR A 348 1.37 9.45 -27.08
N VAL A 349 1.77 9.87 -28.29
CA VAL A 349 3.11 9.57 -28.82
C VAL A 349 4.01 10.78 -28.71
N SER A 350 5.24 10.61 -28.25
CA SER A 350 6.17 11.71 -28.04
C SER A 350 7.45 11.56 -28.84
N TYR A 351 7.81 12.63 -29.56
CA TYR A 351 9.08 12.82 -30.26
C TYR A 351 9.89 13.97 -29.66
N ILE A 352 9.61 14.36 -28.41
CA ILE A 352 10.22 15.53 -27.76
C ILE A 352 11.74 15.45 -27.66
N SER A 353 12.30 14.24 -27.60
CA SER A 353 13.75 14.01 -27.56
C SER A 353 14.43 14.05 -28.94
N SER A 354 13.67 14.10 -30.03
CA SER A 354 14.20 14.00 -31.39
C SER A 354 15.15 15.15 -31.71
N GLY A 355 16.34 14.80 -32.22
CA GLY A 355 17.36 15.78 -32.61
C GLY A 355 17.07 16.53 -33.91
N ALA A 356 15.92 16.32 -34.54
CA ALA A 356 15.48 16.99 -35.76
C ALA A 356 13.95 16.95 -35.90
N GLY A 357 13.41 17.81 -36.76
CA GLY A 357 11.98 17.89 -37.04
C GLY A 357 11.42 16.59 -37.65
N VAL A 358 10.23 16.23 -37.20
CA VAL A 358 9.52 15.00 -37.54
C VAL A 358 8.33 15.27 -38.46
N ASN A 359 8.04 14.33 -39.35
CA ASN A 359 6.87 14.36 -40.21
C ASN A 359 6.05 13.10 -39.99
N VAL A 360 5.00 13.23 -39.18
CA VAL A 360 4.20 12.12 -38.65
C VAL A 360 2.75 12.23 -39.10
N ASP A 361 2.19 11.11 -39.53
CA ASP A 361 0.79 10.97 -39.88
C ASP A 361 0.18 9.82 -39.06
N MET A 362 -0.63 10.19 -38.07
CA MET A 362 -1.18 9.31 -37.03
C MET A 362 -2.25 8.33 -37.56
N ARG A 363 -2.40 8.20 -38.88
CA ARG A 363 -3.32 7.26 -39.55
C ARG A 363 -2.62 5.96 -39.97
N GLY A 364 -1.41 5.71 -39.47
CA GLY A 364 -0.60 4.52 -39.75
C GLY A 364 0.20 4.61 -41.06
N PHE A 365 0.54 5.82 -41.52
CA PHE A 365 1.48 5.98 -42.63
C PHE A 365 2.90 6.03 -42.10
N ARG A 366 3.87 5.74 -42.99
CA ARG A 366 5.28 5.85 -42.65
C ARG A 366 5.66 7.31 -42.43
N ALA A 367 6.12 7.61 -41.22
CA ALA A 367 6.70 8.87 -40.83
C ALA A 367 8.14 9.02 -41.36
N SER A 368 8.70 10.22 -41.23
CA SER A 368 10.05 10.55 -41.71
C SER A 368 10.67 11.67 -40.88
N GLY A 369 12.00 11.71 -40.81
CA GLY A 369 12.76 12.77 -40.15
C GLY A 369 12.98 12.52 -38.66
N GLY A 370 14.19 12.84 -38.18
CA GLY A 370 14.57 12.64 -36.78
C GLY A 370 14.41 11.19 -36.34
N ASP A 371 13.90 11.03 -35.13
CA ASP A 371 13.58 9.73 -34.53
C ASP A 371 12.37 9.08 -35.23
N ALA A 372 11.49 9.85 -35.90
CA ALA A 372 10.33 9.33 -36.63
C ALA A 372 10.66 8.67 -37.99
N GLU A 373 11.93 8.41 -38.32
CA GLU A 373 12.35 7.96 -39.64
C GLU A 373 11.95 6.50 -39.92
N GLY A 374 10.77 6.32 -40.52
CA GLY A 374 10.26 5.03 -40.94
C GLY A 374 9.12 4.50 -40.07
N ASP A 375 8.82 5.19 -38.97
CA ASP A 375 7.80 4.83 -37.99
C ASP A 375 6.40 4.76 -38.59
N SER A 376 5.53 3.98 -37.97
CA SER A 376 4.11 3.91 -38.30
C SER A 376 3.29 4.09 -37.04
N VAL A 377 2.70 5.27 -36.89
CA VAL A 377 1.88 5.66 -35.74
C VAL A 377 0.40 5.54 -36.07
N ALA A 378 -0.36 4.78 -35.28
CA ALA A 378 -1.80 4.60 -35.44
C ALA A 378 -2.50 4.48 -34.08
N ASP A 379 -3.83 4.57 -34.09
CA ASP A 379 -4.67 4.32 -32.91
C ASP A 379 -4.25 5.17 -31.68
N VAL A 380 -3.85 6.42 -31.92
CA VAL A 380 -3.42 7.39 -30.90
C VAL A 380 -4.21 8.68 -31.05
N ALA A 381 -4.45 9.35 -29.91
CA ALA A 381 -5.20 10.60 -29.84
C ALA A 381 -4.26 11.83 -29.88
N ASN A 382 -3.17 11.78 -29.12
CA ASN A 382 -2.28 12.90 -28.88
C ASN A 382 -0.90 12.68 -29.52
N LEU A 383 -0.21 13.76 -29.84
CA LEU A 383 1.18 13.71 -30.30
C LEU A 383 1.96 14.93 -29.84
N ILE A 384 3.18 14.70 -29.35
CA ILE A 384 4.16 15.72 -29.00
C ILE A 384 5.28 15.66 -30.04
N GLY A 385 5.51 16.79 -30.73
CA GLY A 385 6.61 16.97 -31.66
C GLY A 385 7.96 17.19 -30.97
N SER A 386 8.95 17.61 -31.76
CA SER A 386 10.30 17.92 -31.36
C SER A 386 10.50 19.43 -31.14
N ASP A 387 11.71 19.85 -30.75
CA ASP A 387 12.06 21.28 -30.69
C ASP A 387 12.41 21.90 -32.06
N TYR A 388 11.98 21.28 -33.17
CA TYR A 388 12.29 21.68 -34.53
C TYR A 388 11.05 21.68 -35.42
N ASP A 389 11.13 22.35 -36.57
CA ASP A 389 10.04 22.44 -37.56
C ASP A 389 9.39 21.07 -37.90
N ASP A 390 8.21 20.82 -37.36
CA ASP A 390 7.49 19.56 -37.48
C ASP A 390 6.33 19.61 -38.48
N ILE A 391 5.94 18.44 -38.99
CA ILE A 391 4.74 18.27 -39.82
C ILE A 391 3.89 17.15 -39.22
N ILE A 392 2.80 17.52 -38.57
CA ILE A 392 1.94 16.57 -37.85
C ILE A 392 0.58 16.52 -38.53
N THR A 393 0.14 15.32 -38.91
CA THR A 393 -1.22 15.06 -39.40
C THR A 393 -1.96 14.20 -38.38
N ALA A 394 -2.92 14.81 -37.71
CA ALA A 394 -3.70 14.15 -36.66
C ALA A 394 -4.61 13.04 -37.22
N SER A 395 -4.90 12.06 -36.36
CA SER A 395 -5.81 10.94 -36.65
C SER A 395 -7.28 11.38 -36.56
N HIS A 396 -8.22 10.43 -36.66
CA HIS A 396 -9.67 10.69 -36.56
C HIS A 396 -10.24 10.37 -35.17
N TYR A 397 -9.42 10.15 -34.16
CA TYR A 397 -9.89 9.84 -32.81
C TYR A 397 -10.23 11.13 -32.04
N ASP A 398 -11.20 11.03 -31.16
CA ASP A 398 -11.89 12.13 -30.48
C ASP A 398 -10.91 13.12 -29.84
N GLY A 399 -11.08 14.43 -30.05
CA GLY A 399 -10.56 15.44 -29.12
C GLY A 399 -9.04 15.59 -28.98
N GLY A 400 -8.22 14.90 -29.78
CA GLY A 400 -6.77 14.80 -29.54
C GLY A 400 -5.99 16.12 -29.47
N ILE A 401 -5.02 16.19 -28.56
CA ILE A 401 -4.12 17.31 -28.32
C ILE A 401 -2.80 17.08 -29.05
N ILE A 402 -2.41 18.06 -29.88
CA ILE A 402 -1.14 18.08 -30.61
C ILE A 402 -0.29 19.24 -30.08
N ILE A 403 0.91 18.92 -29.63
CA ILE A 403 1.92 19.89 -29.23
C ILE A 403 3.01 19.84 -30.30
N GLY A 404 3.25 20.96 -30.98
CA GLY A 404 4.34 21.08 -31.96
C GLY A 404 5.69 21.06 -31.28
N GLY A 405 5.85 21.93 -30.27
CA GLY A 405 7.11 22.15 -29.57
C GLY A 405 7.68 23.51 -29.95
N LEU A 406 9.00 23.66 -29.88
CA LEU A 406 9.66 24.81 -30.50
C LEU A 406 9.83 24.55 -32.00
N GLY A 407 9.90 25.61 -32.81
CA GLY A 407 10.07 25.47 -34.26
C GLY A 407 8.94 26.14 -35.00
N ALA A 408 8.97 26.06 -36.33
CA ALA A 408 7.87 26.51 -37.18
C ALA A 408 7.06 25.30 -37.65
N ASP A 409 6.04 24.95 -36.89
CA ASP A 409 5.35 23.67 -37.02
C ASP A 409 4.13 23.74 -37.92
N ARG A 410 3.77 22.59 -38.48
CA ARG A 410 2.61 22.45 -39.36
C ARG A 410 1.69 21.34 -38.87
N ILE A 411 0.63 21.72 -38.16
CA ILE A 411 -0.40 20.81 -37.67
C ILE A 411 -1.60 20.79 -38.63
N THR A 412 -1.96 19.59 -39.09
CA THR A 412 -3.11 19.36 -39.99
C THR A 412 -4.11 18.41 -39.34
N ALA A 413 -5.31 18.89 -39.04
CA ALA A 413 -6.42 18.06 -38.61
C ALA A 413 -7.13 17.43 -39.83
N HIS A 414 -7.30 16.10 -39.84
CA HIS A 414 -7.92 15.40 -40.95
C HIS A 414 -9.43 15.19 -40.74
N ALA A 415 -10.23 16.18 -41.13
CA ALA A 415 -11.69 16.11 -40.99
C ALA A 415 -12.36 15.32 -42.13
N THR A 416 -12.93 14.15 -41.86
CA THR A 416 -13.95 13.49 -42.73
C THR A 416 -15.36 13.47 -42.15
N ALA A 417 -15.54 13.85 -40.88
CA ALA A 417 -16.82 14.03 -40.22
C ALA A 417 -16.84 15.28 -39.32
N SER A 418 -18.04 15.80 -39.10
CA SER A 418 -18.33 17.17 -38.69
C SER A 418 -18.21 17.51 -37.19
N ILE A 419 -17.62 16.66 -36.33
CA ILE A 419 -17.78 16.79 -34.86
C ILE A 419 -16.49 16.53 -34.06
N ILE A 420 -15.39 16.08 -34.69
CA ILE A 420 -14.17 15.75 -33.95
C ILE A 420 -13.25 16.98 -33.94
N LEU A 421 -12.94 17.49 -32.73
CA LEU A 421 -11.99 18.58 -32.52
C LEU A 421 -10.58 18.02 -32.36
N THR A 422 -9.61 18.57 -33.09
CA THR A 422 -8.18 18.44 -32.78
C THR A 422 -7.75 19.75 -32.16
N TYR A 423 -6.97 19.67 -31.09
CA TYR A 423 -6.43 20.81 -30.36
C TYR A 423 -4.97 21.00 -30.74
N ALA A 424 -4.58 22.22 -31.13
CA ALA A 424 -3.17 22.61 -31.08
C ALA A 424 -2.93 23.25 -29.71
N SER A 425 -1.97 22.72 -28.97
CA SER A 425 -1.68 23.15 -27.60
C SER A 425 -0.28 23.74 -27.49
N TYR A 426 -0.21 24.89 -26.84
CA TYR A 426 1.01 25.62 -26.52
C TYR A 426 1.20 25.70 -24.99
N GLN A 427 0.66 24.72 -24.28
CA GLN A 427 0.53 24.70 -22.82
C GLN A 427 1.87 24.75 -22.06
N THR A 428 2.99 24.46 -22.74
CA THR A 428 4.34 24.55 -22.17
C THR A 428 5.00 25.90 -22.42
N SER A 429 4.41 26.75 -23.27
CA SER A 429 4.85 28.12 -23.49
C SER A 429 4.58 28.99 -22.26
N THR A 430 5.58 29.77 -21.85
CA THR A 430 5.52 30.68 -20.69
C THR A 430 5.54 32.16 -21.08
N VAL A 431 5.41 32.45 -22.39
CA VAL A 431 5.47 33.80 -22.94
C VAL A 431 4.18 34.11 -23.68
N ASP A 432 3.82 35.40 -23.72
CA ASP A 432 2.66 35.90 -24.46
C ASP A 432 2.65 35.42 -25.91
N LEU A 433 1.55 34.77 -26.29
CA LEU A 433 1.29 34.27 -27.62
C LEU A 433 0.39 35.23 -28.40
N THR A 434 0.55 35.25 -29.72
CA THR A 434 -0.40 35.92 -30.63
C THR A 434 -0.82 34.95 -31.72
N LEU A 435 -2.04 34.42 -31.59
CA LEU A 435 -2.65 33.39 -32.43
C LEU A 435 -3.87 33.98 -33.17
N ASP A 436 -3.65 34.53 -34.35
CA ASP A 436 -4.73 34.99 -35.25
C ASP A 436 -4.90 33.99 -36.39
N LEU A 437 -5.88 33.11 -36.23
CA LEU A 437 -6.12 31.98 -37.11
C LEU A 437 -6.58 32.45 -38.51
N ALA A 438 -7.28 33.58 -38.59
CA ALA A 438 -7.84 34.10 -39.85
C ALA A 438 -6.76 34.69 -40.76
N ASN A 439 -5.80 35.40 -40.15
CA ASN A 439 -4.67 36.01 -40.85
C ASN A 439 -3.44 35.09 -40.92
N GLY A 440 -3.48 33.96 -40.21
CA GLY A 440 -2.37 33.00 -40.15
C GLY A 440 -1.15 33.59 -39.45
N ILE A 441 -1.38 34.33 -38.36
CA ILE A 441 -0.32 34.90 -37.53
C ILE A 441 -0.20 34.04 -36.28
N PHE A 442 0.97 33.42 -36.12
CA PHE A 442 1.35 32.62 -34.96
C PHE A 442 2.72 33.13 -34.53
N ARG A 443 2.81 33.69 -33.31
CA ARG A 443 4.00 34.38 -32.79
C ARG A 443 4.13 34.20 -31.28
N GLY A 444 5.38 34.25 -30.83
CA GLY A 444 5.74 34.09 -29.42
C GLY A 444 5.91 32.61 -29.06
N GLY A 445 6.91 32.33 -28.22
CA GLY A 445 7.14 31.00 -27.65
C GLY A 445 7.14 29.88 -28.70
N GLU A 446 6.35 28.86 -28.39
CA GLU A 446 6.13 27.66 -29.22
C GLU A 446 5.27 27.94 -30.46
N ALA A 447 4.54 29.06 -30.52
CA ALA A 447 3.73 29.39 -31.69
C ALA A 447 4.52 30.10 -32.81
N GLU A 448 5.81 30.40 -32.62
CA GLU A 448 6.56 31.27 -33.54
C GLU A 448 6.80 30.60 -34.91
N GLY A 449 6.00 31.01 -35.90
CA GLY A 449 6.13 30.52 -37.27
C GLY A 449 5.19 29.37 -37.62
N ASP A 450 4.37 28.95 -36.67
CA ASP A 450 3.43 27.85 -36.80
C ASP A 450 2.35 28.05 -37.85
N ARG A 451 1.79 26.91 -38.28
CA ARG A 451 0.73 26.85 -39.27
C ARG A 451 -0.26 25.74 -38.99
N LEU A 452 -1.44 26.16 -38.54
CA LEU A 452 -2.58 25.27 -38.28
C LEU A 452 -3.50 25.15 -39.50
N ILE A 453 -3.96 23.92 -39.79
CA ILE A 453 -4.87 23.63 -40.91
C ILE A 453 -6.03 22.76 -40.43
N ASN A 454 -7.24 23.29 -40.57
CA ASN A 454 -8.50 22.66 -40.12
C ASN A 454 -8.56 22.35 -38.61
N VAL A 455 -7.60 22.86 -37.83
CA VAL A 455 -7.60 22.81 -36.36
C VAL A 455 -8.66 23.78 -35.85
N ARG A 456 -9.45 23.34 -34.87
CA ARG A 456 -10.52 24.13 -34.26
C ARG A 456 -10.43 24.23 -32.74
N GLY A 457 -9.60 23.41 -32.10
CA GLY A 457 -9.23 23.56 -30.70
C GLY A 457 -7.89 24.28 -30.60
N ILE A 458 -7.80 25.30 -29.76
CA ILE A 458 -6.56 26.02 -29.44
C ILE A 458 -6.45 26.11 -27.92
N ILE A 459 -5.29 25.76 -27.38
CA ILE A 459 -4.95 25.90 -25.96
C ILE A 459 -3.71 26.78 -25.87
N GLY A 460 -3.82 27.90 -25.15
CA GLY A 460 -2.76 28.86 -24.90
C GLY A 460 -1.68 28.37 -23.93
N GLY A 461 -0.72 29.25 -23.66
CA GLY A 461 0.36 29.06 -22.70
C GLY A 461 0.01 29.69 -21.34
N SER A 462 1.01 29.87 -20.48
CA SER A 462 0.83 30.57 -19.19
C SER A 462 1.10 32.09 -19.29
N GLY A 463 1.12 32.63 -20.50
CA GLY A 463 1.39 34.04 -20.79
C GLY A 463 0.10 34.81 -21.02
N SER A 464 0.18 36.14 -21.14
CA SER A 464 -1.00 36.94 -21.52
C SER A 464 -1.22 36.84 -23.03
N ASP A 465 -2.07 35.90 -23.42
CA ASP A 465 -2.22 35.45 -24.79
C ASP A 465 -3.31 36.21 -25.54
N PHE A 466 -3.09 36.37 -26.85
CA PHE A 466 -4.10 36.85 -27.79
C PHE A 466 -4.50 35.71 -28.72
N ILE A 467 -5.75 35.25 -28.63
CA ILE A 467 -6.28 34.14 -29.44
C ILE A 467 -7.51 34.63 -30.21
N SER A 468 -7.47 34.56 -31.54
CA SER A 468 -8.55 35.07 -32.39
C SER A 468 -8.91 34.13 -33.55
N ALA A 469 -10.19 33.75 -33.58
CA ALA A 469 -10.85 33.09 -34.71
C ALA A 469 -11.76 34.05 -35.50
N ASP A 470 -11.67 35.37 -35.27
CA ASP A 470 -12.56 36.34 -35.91
C ASP A 470 -12.48 36.25 -37.44
N GLY A 471 -13.64 36.26 -38.07
CA GLY A 471 -13.75 36.19 -39.52
C GLY A 471 -13.74 34.76 -40.08
N LEU A 472 -13.48 33.74 -39.27
CA LEU A 472 -13.61 32.33 -39.62
C LEU A 472 -15.06 31.84 -39.40
N ASP A 473 -15.35 30.69 -40.03
CA ASP A 473 -16.58 29.90 -39.94
C ASP A 473 -17.88 30.31 -40.66
N LYS A 474 -18.56 29.26 -41.14
CA LYS A 474 -19.92 29.30 -41.67
C LYS A 474 -20.79 28.14 -41.15
N TYR A 475 -20.23 27.18 -40.40
CA TYR A 475 -20.89 25.90 -40.11
C TYR A 475 -20.55 25.20 -38.77
N TYR A 476 -19.36 25.36 -38.18
CA TYR A 476 -18.93 24.73 -36.91
C TYR A 476 -18.05 25.72 -36.15
N GLY A 477 -18.15 25.77 -34.82
CA GLY A 477 -17.36 26.70 -34.01
C GLY A 477 -16.02 26.17 -33.53
N PHE A 478 -15.29 27.05 -32.86
CA PHE A 478 -13.98 26.85 -32.25
C PHE A 478 -14.09 26.56 -30.75
N TYR A 479 -13.06 25.89 -30.23
CA TYR A 479 -12.77 25.83 -28.80
C TYR A 479 -11.45 26.56 -28.56
N LEU A 480 -11.47 27.62 -27.76
CA LEU A 480 -10.31 28.48 -27.50
C LEU A 480 -10.13 28.59 -25.98
N GLU A 481 -8.95 28.23 -25.48
CA GLU A 481 -8.58 28.27 -24.07
C GLU A 481 -7.31 29.11 -23.88
N GLY A 482 -7.35 30.05 -22.92
CA GLY A 482 -6.24 30.95 -22.59
C GLY A 482 -5.22 30.33 -21.64
N ARG A 483 -5.71 29.75 -20.53
CA ARG A 483 -4.98 29.18 -19.40
C ARG A 483 -4.58 30.25 -18.37
N ASP A 484 -3.32 30.29 -17.94
CA ASP A 484 -2.89 31.28 -16.96
C ASP A 484 -2.49 32.57 -17.68
N GLY A 485 -2.83 33.73 -17.12
CA GLY A 485 -2.45 35.03 -17.67
C GLY A 485 -3.67 35.90 -17.97
N ASP A 486 -3.45 37.21 -18.16
CA ASP A 486 -4.54 38.11 -18.59
C ASP A 486 -4.76 37.98 -20.11
N ASP A 487 -5.72 37.15 -20.52
CA ASP A 487 -5.89 36.75 -21.92
C ASP A 487 -6.93 37.56 -22.69
N ILE A 488 -6.79 37.57 -24.01
CA ILE A 488 -7.78 38.12 -24.94
C ILE A 488 -8.18 37.04 -25.94
N ILE A 489 -9.41 36.55 -25.84
CA ILE A 489 -9.94 35.46 -26.65
C ILE A 489 -11.13 35.95 -27.48
N ILE A 490 -11.08 35.75 -28.80
CA ILE A 490 -12.09 36.22 -29.75
C ILE A 490 -12.60 35.06 -30.60
N GLY A 491 -13.88 34.75 -30.47
CA GLY A 491 -14.62 33.76 -31.26
C GLY A 491 -14.87 34.18 -32.71
N GLY A 492 -15.43 33.26 -33.49
CA GLY A 492 -15.80 33.40 -34.89
C GLY A 492 -17.28 33.74 -35.10
N ARG A 493 -17.88 33.16 -36.16
CA ARG A 493 -19.29 33.39 -36.57
C ARG A 493 -20.22 32.19 -36.30
N SER A 494 -19.74 31.20 -35.59
CA SER A 494 -20.49 29.97 -35.25
C SER A 494 -20.57 29.86 -33.74
N ARG A 495 -21.17 28.79 -33.20
CA ARG A 495 -21.23 28.60 -31.75
C ARG A 495 -19.87 28.17 -31.23
N ASP A 496 -19.17 29.07 -30.59
CA ASP A 496 -17.82 28.88 -30.09
C ASP A 496 -17.82 28.62 -28.58
N HIS A 497 -16.78 27.95 -28.09
CA HIS A 497 -16.51 27.73 -26.68
C HIS A 497 -15.20 28.45 -26.33
N LEU A 498 -15.27 29.42 -25.42
CA LEU A 498 -14.15 30.25 -25.01
C LEU A 498 -13.93 30.08 -23.50
N ARG A 499 -12.69 29.87 -23.07
CA ARG A 499 -12.32 29.69 -21.66
C ARG A 499 -11.08 30.50 -21.31
N GLY A 500 -11.20 31.35 -20.30
CA GLY A 500 -10.08 32.15 -19.78
C GLY A 500 -9.14 31.28 -18.93
N GLU A 501 -9.69 30.67 -17.89
CA GLU A 501 -8.93 30.10 -16.75
C GLU A 501 -8.32 31.22 -15.89
N ALA A 502 -7.08 31.10 -15.41
CA ALA A 502 -6.57 31.94 -14.32
C ALA A 502 -6.01 33.28 -14.80
N GLY A 503 -6.73 34.38 -14.59
CA GLY A 503 -6.24 35.72 -14.92
C GLY A 503 -7.37 36.75 -15.04
N HIS A 504 -7.08 37.96 -15.50
CA HIS A 504 -8.09 38.96 -15.84
C HIS A 504 -8.44 38.92 -17.34
N ASP A 505 -9.37 38.04 -17.71
CA ASP A 505 -9.55 37.68 -19.11
C ASP A 505 -10.58 38.54 -19.85
N GLN A 506 -10.43 38.61 -21.18
CA GLN A 506 -11.37 39.26 -22.08
C GLN A 506 -11.85 38.26 -23.12
N LEU A 507 -13.10 37.82 -22.97
CA LEU A 507 -13.71 36.79 -23.82
C LEU A 507 -14.80 37.43 -24.69
N TYR A 508 -14.56 37.46 -26.00
CA TYR A 508 -15.45 38.01 -27.01
C TYR A 508 -16.05 36.89 -27.87
N GLY A 509 -17.31 36.52 -27.64
CA GLY A 509 -17.94 35.37 -28.29
C GLY A 509 -18.17 35.53 -29.80
N GLY A 510 -18.33 36.77 -30.28
CA GLY A 510 -18.69 37.02 -31.68
C GLY A 510 -20.15 36.66 -32.00
N ASP A 511 -20.46 36.50 -33.29
CA ASP A 511 -21.81 36.15 -33.77
C ASP A 511 -22.01 34.63 -33.63
N GLY A 512 -22.75 34.12 -32.65
CA GLY A 512 -22.82 32.64 -32.60
C GLY A 512 -23.81 32.02 -31.65
N GLY A 513 -23.96 32.53 -30.45
CA GLY A 513 -24.67 31.81 -29.40
C GLY A 513 -23.71 30.86 -28.68
N ASP A 514 -22.68 31.53 -28.18
CA ASP A 514 -21.40 31.01 -27.74
C ASP A 514 -21.45 30.68 -26.26
N ARG A 515 -20.48 29.89 -25.81
CA ARG A 515 -20.26 29.59 -24.40
C ARG A 515 -18.98 30.26 -23.96
N LEU A 516 -19.08 31.14 -22.97
CA LEU A 516 -17.92 31.81 -22.38
C LEU A 516 -17.79 31.36 -20.92
N TYR A 517 -16.60 30.88 -20.56
CA TYR A 517 -16.25 30.36 -19.26
C TYR A 517 -15.20 31.27 -18.62
N ALA A 518 -15.58 31.93 -17.53
CA ALA A 518 -14.75 32.76 -16.66
C ALA A 518 -14.42 32.01 -15.36
N ASP A 519 -13.24 32.24 -14.80
CA ASP A 519 -12.82 31.62 -13.54
C ASP A 519 -13.29 32.41 -12.30
N SER A 520 -12.87 31.99 -11.10
CA SER A 520 -13.27 32.60 -9.83
C SER A 520 -12.24 33.59 -9.24
N MET A 521 -11.11 33.85 -9.88
CA MET A 521 -10.00 34.64 -9.31
C MET A 521 -9.73 35.97 -10.02
N GLY A 522 -10.29 36.18 -11.23
CA GLY A 522 -9.94 37.28 -12.12
C GLY A 522 -10.76 38.57 -12.02
N GLY A 523 -12.05 38.55 -12.32
CA GLY A 523 -12.78 39.78 -12.67
C GLY A 523 -12.79 39.99 -14.19
N ASP A 524 -13.24 38.96 -14.89
CA ASP A 524 -13.20 38.82 -16.34
C ASP A 524 -14.23 39.71 -17.03
N LEU A 525 -13.90 40.08 -18.27
CA LEU A 525 -14.76 40.82 -19.18
C LEU A 525 -15.38 39.86 -20.20
N LEU A 526 -16.71 39.77 -20.19
CA LEU A 526 -17.45 38.88 -21.08
C LEU A 526 -18.34 39.68 -22.04
N ASP A 527 -18.20 39.44 -23.34
CA ASP A 527 -18.99 40.07 -24.39
C ASP A 527 -19.55 39.03 -25.39
N GLY A 528 -20.83 38.68 -25.23
CA GLY A 528 -21.56 37.73 -26.07
C GLY A 528 -22.41 38.42 -27.12
N GLN A 529 -21.81 38.99 -28.17
CA GLN A 529 -22.54 39.68 -29.26
C GLN A 529 -23.39 38.71 -30.12
N GLY A 530 -24.56 38.23 -29.66
CA GLY A 530 -25.39 37.32 -30.48
C GLY A 530 -26.69 36.82 -29.85
N SER A 531 -27.54 36.14 -30.63
CA SER A 531 -28.96 35.89 -30.25
C SER A 531 -29.23 34.87 -29.14
N THR A 532 -28.21 34.26 -28.50
CA THR A 532 -28.33 33.38 -27.31
C THR A 532 -26.92 32.94 -26.83
N ALA A 533 -26.15 33.78 -26.13
CA ALA A 533 -24.93 33.33 -25.47
C ALA A 533 -25.27 32.63 -24.13
N ASP A 534 -24.67 31.46 -23.87
CA ASP A 534 -24.74 30.78 -22.58
C ASP A 534 -23.51 31.22 -21.76
N LEU A 535 -23.73 32.17 -20.85
CA LEU A 535 -22.68 32.71 -19.99
C LEU A 535 -22.55 31.85 -18.73
N ILE A 536 -21.37 31.27 -18.49
CA ILE A 536 -21.11 30.42 -17.33
C ILE A 536 -19.99 31.08 -16.52
N THR A 537 -20.35 31.62 -15.36
CA THR A 537 -19.46 32.38 -14.48
C THR A 537 -19.50 31.80 -13.07
N ASN A 538 -18.33 31.62 -12.45
CA ASN A 538 -18.24 31.16 -11.07
C ASN A 538 -18.08 32.31 -10.05
N THR A 539 -17.73 33.55 -10.44
CA THR A 539 -17.86 34.81 -9.66
C THR A 539 -17.49 36.08 -10.49
N ASP A 540 -17.70 37.30 -9.94
CA ASP A 540 -17.20 38.65 -10.32
C ASP A 540 -16.92 39.09 -11.78
N ALA A 541 -17.58 38.53 -12.80
CA ALA A 541 -17.42 38.98 -14.19
C ALA A 541 -18.22 40.27 -14.54
N VAL A 542 -17.60 41.18 -15.31
CA VAL A 542 -18.28 42.36 -15.91
C VAL A 542 -18.84 42.00 -17.27
N VAL A 543 -20.17 41.97 -17.39
CA VAL A 543 -20.89 41.63 -18.63
C VAL A 543 -21.38 42.89 -19.35
N TYR A 544 -21.03 43.04 -20.63
CA TYR A 544 -21.57 44.10 -21.49
C TYR A 544 -22.62 43.52 -22.45
N GLU A 545 -23.76 44.21 -22.58
CA GLU A 545 -24.90 43.77 -23.40
C GLU A 545 -25.33 44.90 -24.36
N GLU A 546 -25.28 44.65 -25.67
CA GLU A 546 -26.02 45.43 -26.66
C GLU A 546 -27.12 44.54 -27.31
N ASP A 547 -28.37 44.76 -26.89
CA ASP A 547 -29.62 44.32 -27.54
C ASP A 547 -29.82 42.81 -27.83
N VAL A 548 -30.40 42.03 -26.88
CA VAL A 548 -31.54 41.05 -27.03
C VAL A 548 -31.62 40.08 -25.84
N ALA A 549 -32.80 39.51 -25.58
CA ALA A 549 -33.11 38.64 -24.43
C ALA A 549 -32.31 37.32 -24.39
N VAL A 550 -31.50 37.15 -23.35
CA VAL A 550 -30.75 35.93 -23.01
C VAL A 550 -31.44 35.16 -21.88
N THR A 551 -31.34 33.82 -21.92
CA THR A 551 -31.75 32.95 -20.81
C THR A 551 -30.54 32.79 -19.90
N VAL A 552 -30.46 33.59 -18.84
CA VAL A 552 -29.38 33.48 -17.86
C VAL A 552 -29.70 32.33 -16.91
N SER A 553 -28.92 31.23 -16.96
CA SER A 553 -28.84 30.28 -15.85
C SER A 553 -27.90 30.86 -14.81
N LEU A 554 -28.45 31.63 -13.86
CA LEU A 554 -27.66 32.09 -12.73
C LEU A 554 -27.40 30.92 -11.76
N VAL A 555 -26.13 30.53 -11.62
CA VAL A 555 -25.62 30.00 -10.36
C VAL A 555 -25.27 31.24 -9.54
N THR A 556 -26.08 31.56 -8.52
CA THR A 556 -26.06 32.87 -7.85
C THR A 556 -24.96 32.98 -6.80
N GLY A 557 -23.98 33.85 -7.04
CA GLY A 557 -23.31 34.64 -6.00
C GLY A 557 -23.79 36.10 -6.06
N THR A 558 -23.99 36.75 -4.91
CA THR A 558 -24.23 38.21 -4.79
C THR A 558 -23.32 38.74 -3.68
N ASP A 559 -22.71 39.94 -3.78
CA ASP A 559 -23.33 41.16 -3.26
C ASP A 559 -22.59 42.48 -3.64
N ASN A 560 -23.33 43.51 -4.10
CA ASN A 560 -23.45 44.84 -3.46
C ASN A 560 -24.10 45.89 -4.39
N PHE A 561 -25.39 46.17 -4.16
CA PHE A 561 -25.94 47.51 -4.41
C PHE A 561 -26.76 47.99 -3.22
N ASP A 562 -26.42 49.19 -2.75
CA ASP A 562 -27.11 49.95 -1.70
C ASP A 562 -28.65 49.98 -1.88
N ASN A 563 -29.36 49.71 -0.77
CA ASN A 563 -30.80 49.88 -0.50
C ASN A 563 -31.80 48.81 -1.01
N GLN A 564 -31.82 47.63 -0.38
CA GLN A 564 -32.91 47.13 0.48
C GLN A 564 -32.72 45.63 0.78
N LEU A 565 -32.47 45.34 2.05
CA LEU A 565 -32.28 44.02 2.66
C LEU A 565 -33.48 43.07 2.41
N VAL A 566 -33.25 41.92 1.78
CA VAL A 566 -34.13 40.73 1.86
C VAL A 566 -33.27 39.53 2.27
N SER A 567 -33.55 38.95 3.43
CA SER A 567 -32.90 37.73 3.92
C SER A 567 -33.40 36.51 3.13
N ILE A 568 -32.50 35.70 2.58
CA ILE A 568 -32.83 34.40 1.99
C ILE A 568 -32.73 33.34 3.10
N GLU A 569 -33.84 32.67 3.44
CA GLU A 569 -33.88 31.54 4.39
C GLU A 569 -34.02 30.22 3.60
N GLY A 570 -32.90 29.54 3.29
CA GLY A 570 -32.85 28.12 2.89
C GLY A 570 -32.70 27.81 1.38
N ILE A 571 -31.98 26.72 1.06
CA ILE A 571 -31.87 26.09 -0.28
C ILE A 571 -32.49 24.67 -0.22
N GLU A 572 -33.40 24.35 -1.14
CA GLU A 572 -33.98 23.00 -1.33
C GLU A 572 -33.73 22.53 -2.77
N THR A 573 -33.05 21.40 -2.96
CA THR A 573 -32.73 20.86 -4.30
C THR A 573 -33.61 19.64 -4.69
N ALA A 574 -33.50 19.16 -5.93
CA ALA A 574 -34.35 18.09 -6.47
C ALA A 574 -33.57 16.75 -6.51
N GLY A 575 -34.13 15.70 -7.12
CA GLY A 575 -33.55 14.36 -7.11
C GLY A 575 -32.43 14.11 -8.14
N GLY A 576 -31.44 15.01 -8.26
CA GLY A 576 -30.22 14.76 -9.03
C GLY A 576 -28.98 15.21 -8.24
N ASP A 577 -27.80 14.88 -8.76
CA ASP A 577 -26.51 15.29 -8.17
C ASP A 577 -26.34 16.82 -8.26
N ASP A 578 -26.38 17.49 -7.11
CA ASP A 578 -26.43 18.94 -6.98
C ASP A 578 -25.17 19.48 -6.25
N ILE A 579 -24.68 20.66 -6.66
CA ILE A 579 -23.65 21.41 -5.92
C ILE A 579 -24.31 22.61 -5.22
N VAL A 580 -24.22 22.68 -3.89
CA VAL A 580 -24.90 23.68 -3.04
C VAL A 580 -23.88 24.49 -2.24
N ASP A 581 -23.60 25.72 -2.66
CA ASP A 581 -22.80 26.68 -1.88
C ASP A 581 -23.72 27.62 -1.06
N LEU A 582 -23.57 27.60 0.26
CA LEU A 582 -24.35 28.41 1.20
C LEU A 582 -23.77 29.82 1.42
N GLY A 583 -22.52 30.08 1.04
CA GLY A 583 -21.82 31.35 1.29
C GLY A 583 -21.87 31.83 2.75
N SER A 584 -21.55 33.11 2.99
CA SER A 584 -21.44 33.69 4.34
C SER A 584 -22.78 33.95 5.07
N ILE A 585 -23.92 33.74 4.42
CA ILE A 585 -25.26 34.11 4.93
C ILE A 585 -26.29 32.97 4.90
N GLY A 586 -26.01 31.86 4.20
CA GLY A 586 -26.87 30.69 4.14
C GLY A 586 -26.92 29.96 5.49
N ARG A 587 -28.13 29.61 5.94
CA ARG A 587 -28.34 28.97 7.26
C ARG A 587 -28.69 27.49 7.18
N HIS A 588 -29.38 27.04 6.13
CA HIS A 588 -29.85 25.67 6.00
C HIS A 588 -29.78 25.19 4.53
N ALA A 589 -29.37 23.95 4.29
CA ALA A 589 -29.48 23.21 3.03
C ALA A 589 -30.26 21.90 3.22
N ILE A 590 -31.15 21.56 2.28
CA ILE A 590 -31.80 20.25 2.16
C ILE A 590 -31.69 19.83 0.71
N THR A 591 -30.96 18.77 0.41
CA THR A 591 -30.84 18.25 -0.94
C THR A 591 -31.78 17.05 -1.16
N GLY A 592 -32.01 16.72 -2.42
CA GLY A 592 -33.02 15.75 -2.81
C GLY A 592 -32.50 14.31 -2.79
N GLY A 593 -31.96 13.84 -3.91
CA GLY A 593 -31.34 12.52 -3.97
C GLY A 593 -30.45 12.44 -5.19
N GLY A 594 -29.34 11.73 -5.10
CA GLY A 594 -28.17 12.00 -5.94
C GLY A 594 -26.93 12.12 -5.04
N ASN A 595 -25.75 12.25 -5.64
CA ASN A 595 -24.51 12.48 -4.93
C ASN A 595 -24.21 13.98 -4.90
N ASP A 596 -24.54 14.64 -3.80
CA ASP A 596 -24.51 16.10 -3.70
C ASP A 596 -23.18 16.62 -3.12
N ILE A 597 -22.73 17.82 -3.53
CA ILE A 597 -21.56 18.52 -2.96
C ILE A 597 -22.05 19.80 -2.29
N ILE A 598 -21.85 19.93 -1.00
CA ILE A 598 -22.37 21.04 -0.19
C ILE A 598 -21.18 21.82 0.36
N ILE A 599 -21.05 23.09 0.02
CA ILE A 599 -20.02 23.99 0.55
C ILE A 599 -20.70 24.89 1.58
N ALA A 600 -20.33 24.74 2.85
CA ALA A 600 -20.95 25.47 3.94
C ALA A 600 -20.12 26.69 4.35
N GLY A 601 -20.75 27.86 4.43
CA GLY A 601 -20.12 29.04 5.03
C GLY A 601 -20.43 29.22 6.51
N GLU A 602 -19.80 30.21 7.13
CA GLU A 602 -19.75 30.47 8.58
C GLU A 602 -21.12 30.58 9.30
N ALA A 603 -22.22 30.77 8.56
CA ALA A 603 -23.58 30.90 9.12
C ALA A 603 -24.41 29.61 9.07
N THR A 604 -23.84 28.51 8.59
CA THR A 604 -24.54 27.22 8.36
C THR A 604 -24.95 26.57 9.67
N ARG A 605 -26.21 26.10 9.76
CA ARG A 605 -26.79 25.49 10.98
C ARG A 605 -27.50 24.17 10.74
N TYR A 606 -27.79 23.82 9.49
CA TYR A 606 -28.46 22.57 9.16
C TYR A 606 -28.12 22.18 7.73
N VAL A 607 -27.65 20.95 7.53
CA VAL A 607 -27.46 20.36 6.21
C VAL A 607 -28.08 18.96 6.23
N ASP A 608 -28.83 18.66 5.19
CA ASP A 608 -29.43 17.35 4.95
C ASP A 608 -29.12 16.98 3.49
N GLY A 609 -28.24 16.00 3.27
CA GLY A 609 -27.83 15.51 1.95
C GLY A 609 -28.89 14.63 1.26
N GLY A 610 -29.98 14.30 1.96
CA GLY A 610 -31.04 13.51 1.35
C GLY A 610 -30.60 12.06 1.10
N ALA A 611 -30.58 11.61 -0.15
CA ALA A 611 -30.33 10.22 -0.50
C ALA A 611 -29.30 10.07 -1.65
N GLY A 612 -28.08 9.67 -1.32
CA GLY A 612 -27.03 9.27 -2.24
C GLY A 612 -25.68 9.35 -1.52
N LYS A 613 -24.59 9.66 -2.23
CA LYS A 613 -23.27 9.90 -1.63
C LYS A 613 -22.98 11.39 -1.56
N ASP A 614 -23.16 11.98 -0.39
CA ASP A 614 -23.15 13.42 -0.23
C ASP A 614 -21.86 13.91 0.45
N PHE A 615 -21.22 14.92 -0.13
CA PHE A 615 -19.97 15.53 0.32
C PHE A 615 -20.23 16.91 0.92
N LEU A 616 -19.66 17.19 2.09
CA LEU A 616 -19.76 18.48 2.77
C LEU A 616 -18.37 19.09 3.00
N ASP A 617 -18.11 20.21 2.34
CA ASP A 617 -16.90 21.00 2.49
C ASP A 617 -17.11 22.12 3.53
N LEU A 618 -16.33 22.07 4.61
CA LEU A 618 -16.30 23.09 5.66
C LEU A 618 -15.01 23.93 5.61
N SER A 619 -14.11 23.69 4.65
CA SER A 619 -12.74 24.22 4.61
C SER A 619 -12.63 25.75 4.49
N PHE A 620 -13.71 26.42 4.08
CA PHE A 620 -13.77 27.88 3.94
C PHE A 620 -14.19 28.62 5.23
N MET A 621 -14.49 27.92 6.33
CA MET A 621 -14.83 28.57 7.61
C MET A 621 -13.56 29.04 8.34
N THR A 622 -13.39 30.37 8.49
CA THR A 622 -12.20 30.93 9.16
C THR A 622 -12.36 30.98 10.69
N ASP A 623 -11.38 30.42 11.40
CA ASP A 623 -11.14 30.47 12.85
C ASP A 623 -12.38 30.40 13.77
N GLY A 624 -12.78 29.18 14.16
CA GLY A 624 -13.42 28.94 15.46
C GLY A 624 -14.77 28.23 15.48
N VAL A 625 -14.88 27.01 14.97
CA VAL A 625 -15.95 26.08 15.39
C VAL A 625 -15.56 25.43 16.73
N SER A 626 -15.53 26.23 17.80
CA SER A 626 -15.21 25.74 19.16
C SER A 626 -16.48 25.33 19.92
N GLY A 627 -16.69 24.02 20.14
CA GLY A 627 -17.43 23.54 21.32
C GLY A 627 -18.18 22.20 21.25
N THR A 628 -17.69 21.22 22.04
CA THR A 628 -18.24 19.89 22.40
C THR A 628 -19.54 19.93 23.23
N VAL A 629 -20.37 18.85 23.18
CA VAL A 629 -21.11 18.39 24.38
C VAL A 629 -21.10 16.86 24.54
N ILE A 630 -20.43 16.44 25.62
CA ILE A 630 -20.59 15.20 26.39
C ILE A 630 -21.91 15.25 27.19
N THR A 631 -22.65 14.15 27.30
CA THR A 631 -23.55 13.95 28.46
C THR A 631 -22.87 12.99 29.43
N SER A 632 -22.86 13.21 30.75
CA SER A 632 -24.03 12.95 31.60
C SER A 632 -24.06 13.77 32.91
N SER A 633 -23.16 14.74 33.12
CA SER A 633 -23.23 15.77 34.18
C SER A 633 -22.18 16.89 34.03
N GLY A 634 -22.59 18.08 33.57
CA GLY A 634 -21.92 19.41 33.67
C GLY A 634 -20.68 19.62 32.77
N ILE A 635 -20.36 20.76 32.14
CA ILE A 635 -20.73 22.21 32.15
C ILE A 635 -20.40 22.74 30.71
N VAL A 636 -21.27 23.34 29.86
CA VAL A 636 -21.88 24.70 29.66
C VAL A 636 -21.03 25.85 29.00
N SER A 637 -21.54 26.30 27.82
CA SER A 637 -21.58 27.64 27.12
C SER A 637 -20.68 27.82 25.88
N SER A 638 -21.08 28.37 24.70
CA SER A 638 -22.38 28.91 24.19
C SER A 638 -22.40 29.11 22.64
N LEU A 639 -23.55 28.77 22.00
CA LEU A 639 -24.12 29.24 20.70
C LEU A 639 -24.00 28.35 19.43
N GLY A 640 -25.02 27.50 19.18
CA GLY A 640 -25.52 27.17 17.83
C GLY A 640 -25.50 25.70 17.45
N ASP A 641 -26.67 25.05 17.43
CA ASP A 641 -26.83 23.64 17.02
C ASP A 641 -26.56 23.48 15.50
N VAL A 642 -25.46 22.85 15.09
CA VAL A 642 -25.28 22.38 13.70
C VAL A 642 -25.65 20.90 13.64
N ARG A 643 -26.52 20.53 12.70
CA ARG A 643 -26.92 19.14 12.45
C ARG A 643 -26.67 18.78 11.00
N PHE A 644 -26.03 17.64 10.78
CA PHE A 644 -25.78 17.02 9.48
C PHE A 644 -26.60 15.73 9.40
N PHE A 645 -27.36 15.55 8.32
CA PHE A 645 -28.13 14.33 8.05
C PHE A 645 -27.81 13.84 6.62
N GLY A 646 -27.61 12.53 6.44
CA GLY A 646 -27.35 11.95 5.13
C GLY A 646 -26.12 12.52 4.43
N ILE A 647 -24.97 12.56 5.12
CA ILE A 647 -23.69 13.01 4.56
C ILE A 647 -22.67 11.86 4.68
N ASP A 648 -22.01 11.54 3.57
CA ASP A 648 -21.06 10.43 3.44
C ASP A 648 -19.63 10.88 3.71
N GLU A 649 -19.29 12.13 3.39
CA GLU A 649 -17.95 12.68 3.56
C GLU A 649 -17.99 14.13 4.07
N ILE A 650 -17.19 14.43 5.10
CA ILE A 650 -17.02 15.78 5.65
C ILE A 650 -15.53 16.11 5.70
N ARG A 651 -15.14 17.25 5.12
CA ARG A 651 -13.76 17.78 5.21
C ARG A 651 -13.72 19.11 5.92
N LEU A 652 -12.80 19.22 6.87
CA LEU A 652 -12.56 20.41 7.68
C LEU A 652 -11.42 21.27 7.09
N GLY A 653 -11.18 22.42 7.71
CA GLY A 653 -10.26 23.44 7.21
C GLY A 653 -8.87 23.35 7.82
N SER A 654 -8.16 24.48 7.88
CA SER A 654 -6.80 24.56 8.40
C SER A 654 -6.70 25.04 9.85
N GLY A 655 -7.73 24.83 10.68
CA GLY A 655 -7.78 25.30 12.06
C GLY A 655 -8.21 24.21 13.05
N ASP A 656 -7.85 24.38 14.33
CA ASP A 656 -8.23 23.44 15.41
C ASP A 656 -9.76 23.31 15.54
N ASP A 657 -10.31 22.18 15.11
CA ASP A 657 -11.74 21.92 15.00
C ASP A 657 -12.24 20.85 15.97
N VAL A 658 -13.50 20.97 16.39
CA VAL A 658 -14.17 19.99 17.26
C VAL A 658 -15.48 19.56 16.63
N VAL A 659 -15.51 18.36 16.05
CA VAL A 659 -16.63 17.88 15.23
C VAL A 659 -17.21 16.60 15.79
N ALA A 660 -18.55 16.60 15.94
CA ALA A 660 -19.33 15.43 16.33
C ALA A 660 -20.47 15.18 15.34
N ILE A 661 -20.41 14.08 14.59
CA ILE A 661 -21.45 13.69 13.62
C ILE A 661 -22.55 12.90 14.34
N ARG A 662 -23.82 13.17 14.03
CA ARG A 662 -24.98 12.43 14.56
C ARG A 662 -25.86 11.87 13.45
N ASP A 663 -26.54 10.76 13.71
CA ASP A 663 -27.59 10.20 12.85
C ASP A 663 -27.13 9.84 11.40
N VAL A 664 -26.01 9.11 11.27
CA VAL A 664 -25.50 8.58 10.00
C VAL A 664 -26.53 7.66 9.32
N HIS A 665 -26.75 7.86 8.02
CA HIS A 665 -27.68 7.05 7.23
C HIS A 665 -27.21 5.59 7.16
N PRO A 666 -28.10 4.59 7.28
CA PRO A 666 -27.71 3.19 7.17
C PRO A 666 -27.44 2.81 5.70
N GLY A 667 -26.22 3.04 5.24
CA GLY A 667 -25.71 2.58 3.95
C GLY A 667 -24.42 3.33 3.58
N ASP A 668 -23.28 2.65 3.72
CA ASP A 668 -21.90 3.14 3.55
C ASP A 668 -21.47 4.12 4.68
N GLY A 669 -20.46 3.76 5.47
CA GLY A 669 -20.03 4.54 6.64
C GLY A 669 -19.55 5.96 6.28
N THR A 670 -19.88 6.96 7.11
CA THR A 670 -19.41 8.34 6.94
C THR A 670 -17.90 8.45 7.19
N SER A 671 -17.21 9.25 6.38
CA SER A 671 -15.81 9.63 6.56
C SER A 671 -15.69 11.08 7.02
N LEU A 672 -14.89 11.33 8.04
CA LEU A 672 -14.61 12.66 8.59
C LEU A 672 -13.09 12.92 8.54
N TYR A 673 -12.71 14.02 7.91
CA TYR A 673 -11.32 14.45 7.72
C TYR A 673 -11.06 15.77 8.44
N GLY A 674 -10.06 15.80 9.33
CA GLY A 674 -9.69 16.91 10.23
C GLY A 674 -9.04 18.12 9.53
N GLY A 675 -8.27 17.89 8.46
CA GLY A 675 -7.56 18.97 7.78
C GLY A 675 -6.24 19.31 8.48
N ASP A 676 -5.81 20.58 8.38
CA ASP A 676 -4.66 21.04 9.16
C ASP A 676 -5.17 21.60 10.51
N GLY A 677 -4.54 21.28 11.64
CA GLY A 677 -4.99 21.74 12.96
C GLY A 677 -4.98 20.61 13.98
N ASN A 678 -5.15 20.94 15.27
CA ASN A 678 -5.31 19.93 16.31
C ASN A 678 -6.80 19.69 16.55
N ASP A 679 -7.31 18.60 16.01
CA ASP A 679 -8.74 18.36 15.90
C ASP A 679 -9.25 17.38 16.97
N THR A 680 -10.55 17.44 17.23
CA THR A 680 -11.25 16.44 18.04
C THR A 680 -12.44 15.91 17.26
N LEU A 681 -12.29 14.69 16.73
CA LEU A 681 -13.24 14.04 15.85
C LEU A 681 -14.05 12.98 16.61
N THR A 682 -15.37 13.06 16.54
CA THR A 682 -16.28 12.10 17.20
C THR A 682 -17.39 11.65 16.24
N ALA A 683 -17.66 10.35 16.22
CA ALA A 683 -18.88 9.82 15.62
C ALA A 683 -19.89 9.47 16.74
N SER A 684 -21.02 10.21 16.78
CA SER A 684 -22.03 10.12 17.85
C SER A 684 -23.26 9.30 17.44
N GLU A 685 -23.49 8.23 18.22
CA GLU A 685 -24.75 7.53 18.58
C GLU A 685 -25.95 7.51 17.60
N LEU A 686 -26.18 6.34 17.00
CA LEU A 686 -27.48 5.66 17.10
C LEU A 686 -27.27 4.16 17.30
N GLY A 687 -27.38 3.74 18.56
CA GLY A 687 -27.29 2.33 18.94
C GLY A 687 -28.17 1.43 18.07
N LYS A 688 -27.55 0.34 17.61
CA LYS A 688 -28.06 -0.81 16.82
C LYS A 688 -28.01 -0.74 15.28
N TYR A 689 -27.62 0.37 14.64
CA TYR A 689 -27.73 0.46 13.17
C TYR A 689 -26.46 0.83 12.39
N ASN A 690 -25.28 0.91 13.01
CA ASN A 690 -24.02 1.03 12.27
C ASN A 690 -23.19 -0.28 12.30
N PRO A 691 -23.49 -1.29 11.46
CA PRO A 691 -22.66 -2.48 11.32
C PRO A 691 -21.45 -2.29 10.37
N PHE A 692 -21.22 -1.09 9.82
CA PHE A 692 -20.28 -0.87 8.71
C PHE A 692 -19.05 -0.01 9.05
N GLY A 693 -18.92 0.49 10.28
CA GLY A 693 -17.74 1.26 10.69
C GLY A 693 -17.72 2.68 10.13
N THR A 694 -17.05 3.58 10.84
CA THR A 694 -16.87 5.00 10.50
C THR A 694 -15.40 5.27 10.26
N ARG A 695 -15.03 6.13 9.29
CA ARG A 695 -13.64 6.59 9.13
C ARG A 695 -13.48 7.94 9.81
N LEU A 696 -12.56 8.03 10.76
CA LEU A 696 -12.07 9.28 11.35
C LEU A 696 -10.61 9.43 10.95
N GLU A 697 -10.27 10.53 10.28
CA GLU A 697 -8.91 10.86 9.84
C GLU A 697 -8.52 12.26 10.30
N GLY A 698 -7.46 12.38 11.09
CA GLY A 698 -6.98 13.66 11.63
C GLY A 698 -6.27 14.52 10.57
N GLU A 699 -5.46 13.89 9.72
CA GLU A 699 -4.61 14.54 8.71
C GLU A 699 -3.37 15.23 9.30
N ALA A 700 -3.37 16.54 9.58
CA ALA A 700 -2.17 17.23 10.04
C ALA A 700 -2.35 18.00 11.35
N GLY A 701 -1.80 17.49 12.45
CA GLY A 701 -1.77 18.12 13.76
C GLY A 701 -1.84 17.07 14.87
N ASP A 702 -2.00 17.51 16.11
CA ASP A 702 -2.10 16.59 17.25
C ASP A 702 -3.58 16.27 17.54
N ASP A 703 -4.10 15.22 16.91
CA ASP A 703 -5.55 14.98 16.84
C ASP A 703 -6.09 14.05 17.94
N ILE A 704 -7.39 14.17 18.23
CA ILE A 704 -8.12 13.29 19.15
C ILE A 704 -9.29 12.62 18.42
N LEU A 705 -9.18 11.30 18.21
CA LEU A 705 -10.18 10.46 17.56
C LEU A 705 -10.98 9.70 18.63
N ILE A 706 -12.27 10.02 18.78
CA ILE A 706 -13.13 9.44 19.81
C ILE A 706 -13.97 8.29 19.23
N ALA A 707 -13.66 7.08 19.68
CA ALA A 707 -14.28 5.83 19.21
C ALA A 707 -15.70 5.62 19.74
N ASN A 708 -16.49 4.83 19.02
CA ASN A 708 -17.87 4.49 19.38
C ASN A 708 -18.18 3.00 19.07
N THR A 709 -19.45 2.61 18.89
CA THR A 709 -19.78 1.24 18.50
C THR A 709 -19.68 1.05 16.99
N GLY A 710 -18.87 0.12 16.52
CA GLY A 710 -18.69 -0.15 15.10
C GLY A 710 -17.36 -0.88 14.90
N ALA A 711 -17.02 -1.20 13.66
CA ALA A 711 -15.66 -1.58 13.28
C ALA A 711 -15.04 -0.38 12.55
N ASP A 712 -14.61 0.62 13.32
CA ASP A 712 -14.24 1.95 12.82
C ASP A 712 -12.81 1.97 12.26
N LYS A 713 -12.47 2.96 11.42
CA LYS A 713 -11.09 3.27 11.00
C LYS A 713 -10.66 4.56 11.69
N LEU A 714 -9.66 4.48 12.55
CA LEU A 714 -9.09 5.62 13.28
C LEU A 714 -7.68 5.90 12.76
N LEU A 715 -7.51 7.00 12.05
CA LEU A 715 -6.27 7.35 11.36
C LEU A 715 -5.81 8.72 11.88
N GLY A 716 -4.72 8.78 12.63
CA GLY A 716 -4.24 10.07 13.16
C GLY A 716 -3.76 10.96 12.03
N GLY A 717 -2.65 10.57 11.39
CA GLY A 717 -2.11 11.29 10.25
C GLY A 717 -0.67 11.67 10.55
N SER A 718 -0.37 12.96 10.45
CA SER A 718 0.91 13.54 10.84
C SER A 718 0.73 14.40 12.08
N GLY A 719 1.57 14.20 13.10
CA GLY A 719 1.48 14.89 14.38
C GLY A 719 1.46 13.86 15.51
N TYR A 720 0.94 14.24 16.67
CA TYR A 720 0.84 13.37 17.85
C TYR A 720 -0.62 13.04 18.16
N ASP A 721 -1.05 11.85 17.76
CA ASP A 721 -2.47 11.53 17.66
C ASP A 721 -2.97 10.61 18.78
N THR A 722 -4.20 10.84 19.23
CA THR A 722 -4.83 10.14 20.34
C THR A 722 -6.10 9.42 19.92
N ALA A 723 -6.14 8.08 20.06
CA ALA A 723 -7.39 7.32 20.00
C ALA A 723 -8.01 7.16 21.41
N SER A 724 -9.27 7.57 21.55
CA SER A 724 -9.96 7.61 22.84
C SER A 724 -11.18 6.69 22.89
N TYR A 725 -11.13 5.75 23.84
CA TYR A 725 -12.16 4.74 24.14
C TYR A 725 -12.86 4.99 25.48
N ALA A 726 -12.66 6.17 26.08
CA ALA A 726 -13.19 6.54 27.39
C ALA A 726 -14.71 6.41 27.54
N ALA A 727 -15.46 6.47 26.44
CA ALA A 727 -16.91 6.30 26.43
C ALA A 727 -17.36 4.82 26.42
N SER A 728 -16.45 3.87 26.18
CA SER A 728 -16.77 2.45 26.19
C SER A 728 -17.20 2.01 27.59
N THR A 729 -18.24 1.17 27.63
CA THR A 729 -18.75 0.58 28.89
C THR A 729 -18.21 -0.83 29.15
N SER A 730 -17.25 -1.28 28.33
CA SER A 730 -16.58 -2.57 28.43
C SER A 730 -15.10 -2.38 28.11
N GLY A 731 -14.26 -3.23 28.70
CA GLY A 731 -12.82 -3.16 28.50
C GLY A 731 -12.42 -3.34 27.03
N VAL A 732 -11.44 -2.58 26.61
CA VAL A 732 -10.85 -2.58 25.26
C VAL A 732 -9.47 -3.22 25.27
N VAL A 733 -9.12 -3.85 24.16
CA VAL A 733 -7.81 -4.48 23.93
C VAL A 733 -7.24 -3.91 22.65
N ILE A 734 -6.14 -3.17 22.76
CA ILE A 734 -5.49 -2.48 21.66
C ILE A 734 -3.99 -2.73 21.74
N GLU A 735 -3.40 -3.05 20.60
CA GLU A 735 -1.96 -3.25 20.46
C GLU A 735 -1.47 -2.50 19.23
N LEU A 736 -0.87 -1.33 19.46
CA LEU A 736 -0.36 -0.49 18.38
C LEU A 736 0.73 -1.24 17.60
N GLY A 737 0.54 -1.30 16.28
CA GLY A 737 1.57 -1.72 15.34
C GLY A 737 2.58 -0.60 15.09
N THR A 738 3.72 -0.92 14.47
CA THR A 738 4.69 0.08 13.97
C THR A 738 3.99 1.12 13.10
N THR A 739 4.57 2.30 12.88
CA THR A 739 3.96 3.46 12.19
C THR A 739 3.34 3.19 10.80
N SER A 740 3.66 2.08 10.12
CA SER A 740 3.00 1.61 8.87
C SER A 740 2.04 0.41 9.02
N GLY A 741 1.89 -0.15 10.23
CA GLY A 741 1.13 -1.36 10.52
C GLY A 741 -0.34 -1.06 10.84
N THR A 742 -1.24 -1.89 10.30
CA THR A 742 -2.66 -1.86 10.64
C THR A 742 -2.89 -2.61 11.95
N THR A 743 -3.42 -1.92 12.97
CA THR A 743 -3.84 -2.53 14.24
C THR A 743 -5.31 -2.90 14.17
N ILE A 744 -5.71 -4.09 14.65
CA ILE A 744 -7.14 -4.44 14.82
C ILE A 744 -7.47 -4.51 16.31
N GLY A 745 -8.32 -3.60 16.79
CA GLY A 745 -8.82 -3.57 18.16
C GLY A 745 -9.80 -4.71 18.47
N SER A 746 -9.97 -5.03 19.75
CA SER A 746 -11.00 -5.97 20.20
C SER A 746 -11.61 -5.56 21.54
N GLY A 747 -12.86 -5.97 21.79
CA GLY A 747 -13.58 -5.69 23.04
C GLY A 747 -14.16 -4.27 23.12
N GLY A 748 -15.35 -4.17 23.73
CA GLY A 748 -16.02 -2.88 23.90
C GLY A 748 -16.24 -2.12 22.59
N PHE A 749 -15.84 -0.86 22.56
CA PHE A 749 -15.87 -0.02 21.37
C PHE A 749 -14.72 -0.31 20.39
N ALA A 750 -13.66 -1.00 20.81
CA ALA A 750 -12.55 -1.34 19.92
C ALA A 750 -12.83 -2.56 19.03
N GLU A 751 -13.97 -3.24 19.16
CA GLU A 751 -14.26 -4.49 18.45
C GLU A 751 -14.28 -4.34 16.93
N GLY A 752 -13.19 -4.74 16.28
CA GLY A 752 -13.03 -4.68 14.83
C GLY A 752 -12.51 -3.34 14.31
N ASP A 753 -12.14 -2.41 15.20
CA ASP A 753 -11.55 -1.14 14.83
C ASP A 753 -10.18 -1.33 14.18
N VAL A 754 -9.86 -0.50 13.19
CA VAL A 754 -8.58 -0.43 12.50
C VAL A 754 -7.88 0.88 12.87
N LEU A 755 -6.69 0.80 13.47
CA LEU A 755 -5.90 1.98 13.88
C LEU A 755 -4.59 2.07 13.10
N ARG A 756 -4.19 3.31 12.74
CA ARG A 756 -2.92 3.64 12.09
C ARG A 756 -2.48 5.08 12.45
N SER A 757 -1.18 5.30 12.59
CA SER A 757 -0.60 6.59 12.99
C SER A 757 -1.24 7.12 14.28
N ILE A 758 -1.12 6.37 15.37
CA ILE A 758 -1.66 6.73 16.68
C ILE A 758 -0.56 6.52 17.71
N GLU A 759 -0.22 7.56 18.46
CA GLU A 759 0.85 7.53 19.47
C GLU A 759 0.27 7.47 20.90
N ALA A 760 -1.01 7.84 21.07
CA ALA A 760 -1.66 7.88 22.37
C ALA A 760 -2.98 7.09 22.42
N LEU A 761 -3.19 6.37 23.51
CA LEU A 761 -4.39 5.61 23.79
C LEU A 761 -5.02 6.03 25.11
N ILE A 762 -6.33 6.21 25.12
CA ILE A 762 -7.14 6.38 26.33
C ILE A 762 -8.14 5.22 26.39
N GLY A 763 -8.01 4.39 27.42
CA GLY A 763 -8.92 3.29 27.74
C GLY A 763 -10.26 3.75 28.29
N SER A 764 -11.07 2.78 28.66
CA SER A 764 -12.43 2.89 29.16
C SER A 764 -12.49 3.07 30.68
N GLU A 765 -13.68 2.96 31.27
CA GLU A 765 -13.86 2.85 32.74
C GLU A 765 -13.97 1.36 33.19
N SER A 766 -13.51 0.43 32.36
CA SER A 766 -13.44 -1.01 32.62
C SER A 766 -12.03 -1.53 32.35
N ASN A 767 -11.70 -2.72 32.84
CA ASN A 767 -10.37 -3.31 32.70
C ASN A 767 -9.91 -3.44 31.24
N ASP A 768 -8.91 -2.65 30.88
CA ASP A 768 -8.35 -2.55 29.53
C ASP A 768 -6.99 -3.26 29.39
N ARG A 769 -6.59 -3.49 28.15
CA ARG A 769 -5.23 -3.90 27.77
C ARG A 769 -4.74 -2.99 26.66
N LEU A 770 -3.79 -2.11 26.98
CA LEU A 770 -3.25 -1.12 26.07
C LEU A 770 -1.77 -1.39 25.87
N HIS A 771 -1.38 -1.76 24.64
CA HIS A 771 0.01 -1.97 24.27
C HIS A 771 0.45 -0.93 23.23
N GLY A 772 1.57 -0.28 23.48
CA GLY A 772 2.26 0.63 22.57
C GLY A 772 3.01 -0.07 21.44
N ASP A 773 3.71 0.72 20.64
CA ASP A 773 4.56 0.29 19.52
C ASP A 773 6.06 0.49 19.86
N GLY A 774 6.91 0.77 18.87
CA GLY A 774 8.35 1.02 19.12
C GLY A 774 8.70 2.50 19.31
N ALA A 775 7.71 3.39 19.31
CA ALA A 775 7.88 4.83 19.43
C ALA A 775 7.47 5.32 20.83
N ASP A 776 7.64 6.62 21.10
CA ASP A 776 7.26 7.22 22.39
C ASP A 776 5.73 7.29 22.52
N ASN A 777 5.12 6.39 23.29
CA ASN A 777 3.66 6.32 23.44
C ASN A 777 3.14 6.98 24.72
N ARG A 778 1.87 7.41 24.69
CA ARG A 778 1.12 7.84 25.87
C ARG A 778 -0.09 6.96 26.10
N LEU A 779 -0.02 6.09 27.11
CA LEU A 779 -1.06 5.11 27.40
C LEU A 779 -1.77 5.48 28.71
N SER A 780 -3.10 5.59 28.67
CA SER A 780 -3.94 5.87 29.84
C SER A 780 -5.00 4.80 30.00
N GLY A 781 -4.95 4.00 31.06
CA GLY A 781 -5.93 2.94 31.36
C GLY A 781 -7.34 3.51 31.60
N GLY A 782 -7.43 4.50 32.49
CA GLY A 782 -8.68 5.22 32.75
C GLY A 782 -9.30 4.77 34.06
N GLY A 783 -10.30 3.89 34.03
CA GLY A 783 -10.81 3.25 35.23
C GLY A 783 -10.93 1.75 35.02
N GLY A 784 -10.80 0.96 36.09
CA GLY A 784 -10.69 -0.49 35.96
C GLY A 784 -9.32 -0.98 36.40
N ASP A 785 -9.13 -2.29 36.42
CA ASP A 785 -7.80 -2.88 36.66
C ASP A 785 -7.12 -3.10 35.30
N ASP A 786 -6.26 -2.18 34.89
CA ASP A 786 -5.76 -2.09 33.52
C ASP A 786 -4.37 -2.73 33.35
N ILE A 787 -4.02 -3.11 32.12
CA ILE A 787 -2.67 -3.58 31.76
C ILE A 787 -2.09 -2.66 30.68
N LEU A 788 -0.96 -2.03 31.00
CA LEU A 788 -0.26 -1.10 30.12
C LEU A 788 1.14 -1.64 29.80
N LEU A 789 1.48 -1.72 28.51
CA LEU A 789 2.80 -2.11 28.01
C LEU A 789 3.28 -1.06 27.00
N GLY A 790 4.29 -0.26 27.36
CA GLY A 790 4.86 0.75 26.46
C GLY A 790 5.65 0.13 25.28
N ARG A 791 6.50 -0.84 25.60
CA ARG A 791 7.54 -1.47 24.74
C ARG A 791 8.78 -0.59 24.61
N ALA A 792 9.27 -0.31 23.41
CA ALA A 792 10.48 0.47 23.21
C ALA A 792 10.09 1.93 22.97
N GLY A 793 10.87 2.87 23.50
CA GLY A 793 10.51 4.29 23.46
C GLY A 793 10.63 4.89 24.85
N ALA A 794 10.40 6.20 24.96
CA ALA A 794 10.28 6.90 26.23
C ALA A 794 8.79 7.10 26.56
N ASP A 795 8.15 6.04 27.04
CA ASP A 795 6.70 6.00 27.19
C ASP A 795 6.18 6.77 28.42
N THR A 796 4.98 7.32 28.30
CA THR A 796 4.22 7.87 29.42
C THR A 796 3.03 6.99 29.75
N LEU A 797 3.07 6.34 30.91
CA LEU A 797 2.05 5.40 31.34
C LEU A 797 1.21 5.98 32.49
N ILE A 798 -0.11 5.84 32.39
CA ILE A 798 -1.09 6.36 33.34
C ILE A 798 -2.07 5.24 33.65
N GLY A 799 -2.05 4.71 34.87
CA GLY A 799 -2.95 3.63 35.26
C GLY A 799 -4.39 4.14 35.33
N GLY A 800 -4.61 5.22 36.08
CA GLY A 800 -5.91 5.76 36.36
C GLY A 800 -6.48 5.22 37.68
N LYS A 801 -7.76 4.82 37.68
CA LYS A 801 -8.41 4.27 38.89
C LYS A 801 -8.51 2.76 38.83
N GLY A 802 -7.79 2.06 39.70
CA GLY A 802 -7.98 0.63 39.94
C GLY A 802 -6.64 -0.01 40.27
N ALA A 803 -6.56 -1.33 40.22
CA ALA A 803 -5.30 -2.02 40.46
C ALA A 803 -4.58 -2.27 39.13
N ASP A 804 -3.72 -1.33 38.73
CA ASP A 804 -3.14 -1.31 37.39
C ASP A 804 -1.81 -2.07 37.30
N THR A 805 -1.55 -2.69 36.15
CA THR A 805 -0.33 -3.45 35.87
C THR A 805 0.49 -2.78 34.77
N PHE A 806 1.66 -2.26 35.13
CA PHE A 806 2.64 -1.73 34.20
C PHE A 806 3.62 -2.85 33.81
N LEU A 807 3.53 -3.34 32.58
CA LEU A 807 4.25 -4.53 32.11
C LEU A 807 5.55 -4.16 31.41
N TYR A 808 6.62 -4.87 31.74
CA TYR A 808 7.89 -4.85 31.01
C TYR A 808 8.31 -6.29 30.67
N SER A 809 8.61 -6.52 29.40
CA SER A 809 9.00 -7.82 28.85
C SER A 809 10.50 -7.96 28.55
N ALA A 810 11.23 -6.85 28.43
CA ALA A 810 12.68 -6.84 28.25
C ALA A 810 13.31 -5.65 29.00
N ALA A 811 14.59 -5.75 29.33
CA ALA A 811 15.28 -4.71 30.10
C ALA A 811 15.59 -3.45 29.28
N ASP A 812 15.70 -3.59 27.96
CA ASP A 812 15.97 -2.53 27.00
C ASP A 812 14.73 -1.70 26.61
N GLN A 813 13.55 -2.12 27.04
CA GLN A 813 12.30 -1.37 26.87
C GLN A 813 12.32 -0.04 27.62
N SER A 814 13.05 0.04 28.73
CA SER A 814 13.16 1.27 29.51
C SER A 814 14.57 1.50 30.00
N THR A 815 15.32 2.32 29.28
CA THR A 815 16.76 2.52 29.55
C THR A 815 17.03 3.88 30.17
N ILE A 816 18.31 4.17 30.44
CA ILE A 816 18.72 5.51 30.87
C ILE A 816 18.50 6.60 29.81
N LEU A 817 18.44 6.23 28.52
CA LEU A 817 18.29 7.18 27.40
C LEU A 817 16.82 7.34 26.96
N SER A 818 16.04 6.28 27.07
CA SER A 818 14.61 6.19 26.70
C SER A 818 13.84 5.64 27.89
N ARG A 819 13.69 6.47 28.92
CA ARG A 819 13.10 6.03 30.19
C ARG A 819 11.61 6.29 30.21
N ASP A 820 10.86 5.26 30.58
CA ASP A 820 9.43 5.36 30.81
C ASP A 820 9.13 6.17 32.06
N VAL A 821 7.96 6.78 32.04
CA VAL A 821 7.42 7.58 33.11
C VAL A 821 6.04 7.08 33.47
N ILE A 822 5.89 6.53 34.66
CA ILE A 822 4.58 6.23 35.26
C ILE A 822 4.16 7.45 36.09
N THR A 823 3.02 8.04 35.75
CA THR A 823 2.66 9.37 36.27
C THR A 823 1.83 9.35 37.56
N ASP A 824 1.14 8.25 37.83
CA ASP A 824 0.12 8.12 38.88
C ASP A 824 0.19 6.81 39.68
N PHE A 825 1.35 6.15 39.70
CA PHE A 825 1.53 4.89 40.45
C PHE A 825 1.13 5.02 41.92
N THR A 826 0.18 4.19 42.36
CA THR A 826 -0.41 4.25 43.69
C THR A 826 -0.62 2.87 44.31
N HIS A 827 0.19 2.52 45.32
CA HIS A 827 0.01 1.30 46.13
C HIS A 827 -1.38 1.18 46.79
N ALA A 828 -2.06 2.31 47.01
CA ALA A 828 -3.38 2.31 47.64
C ALA A 828 -4.47 1.72 46.73
N ASP A 829 -4.32 1.89 45.42
CA ASP A 829 -5.28 1.44 44.42
C ASP A 829 -4.96 0.01 43.95
N GLY A 830 -3.70 -0.41 44.10
CA GLY A 830 -3.27 -1.81 43.93
C GLY A 830 -2.23 -2.00 42.83
N ASP A 831 -1.66 -0.90 42.34
CA ASP A 831 -0.75 -0.89 41.20
C ASP A 831 0.49 -1.74 41.41
N VAL A 832 0.93 -2.38 40.31
CA VAL A 832 2.11 -3.23 40.27
C VAL A 832 2.93 -3.00 39.02
N ILE A 833 4.25 -3.07 39.16
CA ILE A 833 5.19 -3.12 38.04
C ILE A 833 5.56 -4.58 37.80
N ASN A 834 5.19 -5.12 36.65
CA ASN A 834 5.41 -6.53 36.32
C ASN A 834 6.66 -6.70 35.47
N LEU A 835 7.68 -7.34 36.07
CA LEU A 835 8.99 -7.59 35.48
C LEU A 835 9.27 -9.09 35.27
N ASN A 836 8.29 -9.97 35.50
CA ASN A 836 8.45 -11.43 35.46
C ASN A 836 8.99 -11.98 34.13
N ALA A 837 8.77 -11.23 33.04
CA ALA A 837 9.17 -11.64 31.70
C ALA A 837 10.64 -11.30 31.40
N ILE A 838 11.25 -10.39 32.17
CA ILE A 838 12.66 -10.01 32.02
C ILE A 838 13.54 -11.07 32.66
N ASP A 839 14.51 -11.59 31.91
CA ASP A 839 15.57 -12.40 32.50
C ASP A 839 16.54 -11.51 33.27
N ALA A 840 16.45 -11.57 34.60
CA ALA A 840 17.27 -10.74 35.47
C ALA A 840 18.76 -11.10 35.44
N ASN A 841 19.18 -12.17 34.76
CA ASN A 841 20.59 -12.54 34.63
C ASN A 841 20.91 -13.18 33.27
N VAL A 842 21.21 -12.30 32.31
CA VAL A 842 21.55 -12.66 30.93
C VAL A 842 22.77 -13.57 30.79
N SER A 843 23.60 -13.71 31.84
CA SER A 843 24.79 -14.56 31.84
C SER A 843 24.49 -16.05 32.15
N VAL A 844 23.26 -16.38 32.54
CA VAL A 844 22.85 -17.74 32.93
C VAL A 844 21.56 -18.08 32.18
N GLY A 845 21.58 -19.14 31.37
CA GLY A 845 20.40 -19.52 30.58
C GLY A 845 19.18 -19.91 31.44
N GLY A 846 18.01 -19.40 31.06
CA GLY A 846 16.72 -19.56 31.76
C GLY A 846 16.07 -18.19 32.02
N THR A 847 14.91 -18.14 32.68
CA THR A 847 14.32 -16.87 33.15
C THR A 847 14.54 -16.77 34.65
N GLN A 848 15.23 -15.71 35.09
CA GLN A 848 15.50 -15.46 36.50
C GLN A 848 14.79 -14.23 37.02
N ALA A 849 14.25 -14.34 38.22
CA ALA A 849 13.57 -13.25 38.92
C ALA A 849 14.56 -12.22 39.45
N PHE A 850 14.16 -10.95 39.46
CA PHE A 850 14.91 -9.91 40.15
C PHE A 850 14.90 -10.13 41.67
N ASN A 851 15.99 -9.73 42.31
CA ASN A 851 16.12 -9.66 43.77
C ASN A 851 16.01 -8.19 44.22
N PHE A 852 14.90 -7.85 44.87
CA PHE A 852 14.65 -6.51 45.37
C PHE A 852 15.50 -6.18 46.60
N ILE A 853 16.44 -5.24 46.47
CA ILE A 853 17.35 -4.79 47.54
C ILE A 853 16.90 -3.46 48.20
N GLY A 854 15.71 -2.95 47.86
CA GLY A 854 15.19 -1.71 48.44
C GLY A 854 15.96 -0.48 47.93
N THR A 855 16.42 0.37 48.85
CA THR A 855 17.15 1.62 48.52
C THR A 855 18.67 1.48 48.58
N ASP A 856 19.18 0.26 48.73
CA ASP A 856 20.61 0.00 48.79
C ASP A 856 21.29 0.21 47.41
N SER A 857 22.60 0.45 47.42
CA SER A 857 23.38 0.53 46.17
C SER A 857 23.59 -0.86 45.57
N PHE A 858 23.80 -0.95 44.25
CA PHE A 858 24.12 -2.23 43.61
C PHE A 858 25.44 -2.79 44.16
N HIS A 859 25.47 -4.09 44.35
CA HIS A 859 26.64 -4.85 44.81
C HIS A 859 27.43 -5.46 43.64
N GLY A 860 27.00 -5.24 42.39
CA GLY A 860 27.59 -5.85 41.19
C GLY A 860 27.22 -7.32 41.08
N VAL A 861 25.95 -7.64 41.34
CA VAL A 861 25.38 -8.97 41.20
C VAL A 861 24.23 -8.86 40.21
N ALA A 862 24.25 -9.69 39.16
CA ALA A 862 23.19 -9.73 38.17
C ALA A 862 21.84 -10.05 38.83
N GLY A 863 20.81 -9.32 38.41
CA GLY A 863 19.43 -9.44 38.84
C GLY A 863 19.09 -8.62 40.08
N GLU A 864 19.89 -7.63 40.45
CA GLU A 864 19.52 -6.70 41.53
C GLU A 864 18.52 -5.66 41.04
N LEU A 865 17.44 -5.46 41.81
CA LEU A 865 16.44 -4.42 41.59
C LEU A 865 16.41 -3.46 42.79
N ARG A 866 16.49 -2.16 42.54
CA ARG A 866 16.49 -1.13 43.59
C ARG A 866 15.59 0.04 43.25
N VAL A 867 15.37 0.91 44.25
CA VAL A 867 14.72 2.21 44.08
C VAL A 867 15.61 3.32 44.61
N LYS A 868 15.78 4.38 43.82
CA LYS A 868 16.55 5.58 44.15
C LYS A 868 15.65 6.81 44.16
N SER A 869 15.93 7.78 45.05
CA SER A 869 15.24 9.07 45.02
C SER A 869 15.72 9.94 43.85
N SER A 870 14.78 10.54 43.13
CA SER A 870 15.00 11.59 42.14
C SER A 870 14.12 12.80 42.48
N GLY A 871 14.49 13.54 43.53
CA GLY A 871 13.67 14.64 44.04
C GLY A 871 12.41 14.13 44.74
N ILE A 872 11.23 14.51 44.24
CA ILE A 872 9.93 14.02 44.73
C ILE A 872 9.49 12.69 44.07
N ASN A 873 10.28 12.20 43.12
CA ASN A 873 10.00 11.01 42.33
C ASN A 873 10.82 9.81 42.83
N ALA A 874 10.36 8.61 42.49
CA ALA A 874 11.10 7.37 42.68
C ALA A 874 11.65 6.88 41.34
N LEU A 875 12.89 6.43 41.32
CA LEU A 875 13.55 5.85 40.15
C LEU A 875 13.80 4.37 40.44
N VAL A 876 13.06 3.49 39.77
CA VAL A 876 13.28 2.04 39.81
C VAL A 876 14.44 1.71 38.88
N GLN A 877 15.36 0.85 39.32
CA GLN A 877 16.55 0.49 38.55
C GLN A 877 16.86 -0.99 38.68
N GLY A 878 17.07 -1.68 37.55
CA GLY A 878 17.50 -3.08 37.49
C GLY A 878 18.89 -3.23 36.86
N ASP A 879 19.75 -4.05 37.46
CA ASP A 879 21.06 -4.44 36.93
C ASP A 879 20.97 -5.92 36.51
N VAL A 880 20.85 -6.19 35.21
CA VAL A 880 20.68 -7.57 34.68
C VAL A 880 22.01 -8.21 34.29
N ASN A 881 23.05 -7.43 34.05
CA ASN A 881 24.35 -7.94 33.60
C ASN A 881 25.38 -8.09 34.76
N GLY A 882 25.10 -7.49 35.93
CA GLY A 882 25.90 -7.56 37.15
C GLY A 882 27.10 -6.63 37.20
N ASP A 883 27.19 -5.61 36.34
CA ASP A 883 28.29 -4.65 36.30
C ASP A 883 28.16 -3.51 37.34
N GLY A 884 27.03 -3.45 38.06
CA GLY A 884 26.72 -2.42 39.03
C GLY A 884 26.14 -1.13 38.43
N VAL A 885 25.79 -1.15 37.15
CA VAL A 885 25.10 -0.09 36.40
C VAL A 885 23.66 -0.57 36.13
N ALA A 886 22.73 0.38 36.02
CA ALA A 886 21.34 0.03 35.70
C ALA A 886 21.21 -0.21 34.19
N ASP A 887 20.65 -1.35 33.82
CA ASP A 887 20.25 -1.69 32.45
C ASP A 887 18.78 -1.28 32.20
N LEU A 888 17.94 -1.45 33.22
CA LEU A 888 16.53 -1.02 33.26
C LEU A 888 16.38 0.19 34.17
N GLU A 889 15.68 1.23 33.74
CA GLU A 889 15.27 2.35 34.59
C GLU A 889 13.81 2.74 34.34
N ILE A 890 13.02 2.97 35.38
CA ILE A 890 11.62 3.44 35.27
C ILE A 890 11.40 4.59 36.25
N LEU A 891 10.84 5.71 35.78
CA LEU A 891 10.56 6.87 36.62
C LEU A 891 9.11 6.87 37.11
N LEU A 892 8.91 6.91 38.42
CA LEU A 892 7.60 7.05 39.04
C LEU A 892 7.43 8.47 39.57
N LEU A 893 6.50 9.24 39.00
CA LEU A 893 6.26 10.62 39.41
C LEU A 893 5.54 10.70 40.75
N ASN A 894 5.95 11.64 41.60
CA ASN A 894 5.33 11.92 42.91
C ASN A 894 5.26 10.72 43.88
N VAL A 895 6.01 9.64 43.62
CA VAL A 895 6.12 8.49 44.52
C VAL A 895 7.32 8.64 45.44
N ASN A 896 7.11 8.42 46.74
CA ASN A 896 8.21 8.37 47.68
C ASN A 896 8.94 7.01 47.57
N PRO A 897 10.24 6.96 47.23
CA PRO A 897 10.96 5.69 47.04
C PRO A 897 11.01 4.81 48.30
N THR A 898 10.85 5.38 49.49
CA THR A 898 10.86 4.61 50.75
C THR A 898 9.53 3.91 51.04
N THR A 899 8.47 4.20 50.29
CA THR A 899 7.18 3.52 50.44
C THR A 899 7.05 2.28 49.57
N LEU A 900 7.94 2.10 48.59
CA LEU A 900 7.96 0.92 47.71
C LEU A 900 8.60 -0.28 48.40
N THR A 901 8.04 -1.44 48.15
CA THR A 901 8.39 -2.74 48.72
C THR A 901 8.46 -3.79 47.62
N ALA A 902 8.93 -5.00 47.93
CA ALA A 902 8.91 -6.10 46.97
C ALA A 902 7.48 -6.49 46.52
N GLY A 903 6.43 -6.08 47.22
CA GLY A 903 5.04 -6.36 46.84
C GLY A 903 4.48 -5.45 45.75
N ASP A 904 5.17 -4.35 45.45
CA ASP A 904 4.84 -3.42 44.36
C ASP A 904 5.35 -3.91 43.00
N PHE A 905 6.09 -5.03 43.01
CA PHE A 905 6.69 -5.62 41.83
C PHE A 905 6.26 -7.09 41.69
N MET A 906 6.00 -7.53 40.47
CA MET A 906 5.91 -8.94 40.14
C MET A 906 7.25 -9.38 39.54
N LEU A 907 7.99 -10.22 40.27
CA LEU A 907 9.40 -10.57 40.02
C LEU A 907 9.63 -12.03 39.66
#